data_AF-A0A3B3W1D2-F1
#
_entry.id   AF-A0A3B3W1D2-F1
#
_cell.length_a   1.000
_cell.length_b   1.000
_cell.length_c   1.000
_cell.angle_alpha   90.00
_cell.angle_beta   90.00
_cell.angle_gamma   90.00
#
_symmetry.space_group_name_H-M   'P 1'
#
loop_
_entity.id
_entity.type
_entity.pdbx_description
1 polymer ?
#
loop_
_entity_poly.entity_id
_entity_poly.type
_entity_poly.pdbx_seq_one_letter_code
_entity_poly.pdbx_strand_id
1 'polypeptide(L)'
;MIPVMEFRQFSEQQPAFRVLKPWWDVFTEYLSVIMLMIGVFGCTLQVMQDKIICLPHKISSGSENICEVNRSFFLQLQPNFSNGPGEMRGVKNDLDLQQYSFINQMCYEKALHWYAKYFPYLVLIHTLVFMVCSNFWFKFPGSSSKIEHFISMLCKCFDSPWTTRALSEVSGENPEEKDQKKSGTSRSTTPLSPEESSLEKTQSLRSIPEKIVVDKPSASVLDKKEGEQAKALFEKVKKFRLHVEEGDILYLMYVRQTVFKVLKFLVIIAYNSFLVNKVHNKVCCEVKEIQDVTGYTVFECNHTMAHLFSKLSYCYLFLVAIYGLTSLYTSYWLFYRSLKEYSFEYVRHETGISDIPDVKNDFAFMLHMIDQYDPLYSKRFAVFLSEVSENKLKQLNLNHEWTPDKLRQRLQTNQNNRLELQLFMLPGLPDTVFELTELQSLKLEIINNVTIPASVSQLEDLQELSLYQCSLKLHTSATSFLKENLKVLRVKFDDNKELPNWMYVLRNLEELYLSGSLGPDASKNIVLESLRELKCLKTLYLKSNLTKIPQSIVDVSSHLQRLYLHNDGTKLVMLNNLKKMTSLIELELVRCDLERIPHAIFSLTSLQELDLKENNLRSIEEILSFQHLRKLICLKLWHNGIMYIPEHIKKLSSLERLYFSHNKIEILPSHLFLCNKLRYLDLSHNDIRFIPPEIGVLQSLQYFSVTCNKLENLPDELFFCKKLKTLKLGKNSLSILSPKISYLTLLTHLELKGNHFEFLPQELGCCCALKRSGLIVEEALFETLPSDVRDQMKKMA
;
A
#
# COMPACT_ATOMS: atom_id res chain seq x y z
N MET A 1 62.43 -11.17 9.73
CA MET A 1 61.53 -10.51 10.73
C MET A 1 60.18 -10.37 10.04
N ILE A 2 59.12 -11.00 10.53
CA ILE A 2 57.77 -10.84 9.94
C ILE A 2 57.16 -9.60 10.59
N PRO A 3 56.93 -8.50 9.87
CA PRO A 3 56.34 -7.30 10.45
C PRO A 3 54.89 -7.59 10.87
N VAL A 4 54.49 -7.13 12.05
CA VAL A 4 53.11 -7.25 12.56
C VAL A 4 52.09 -6.68 11.55
N MET A 5 52.51 -5.74 10.70
CA MET A 5 51.72 -5.17 9.61
C MET A 5 51.26 -6.17 8.54
N GLU A 6 51.97 -7.27 8.30
CA GLU A 6 51.53 -8.29 7.34
C GLU A 6 50.27 -9.04 7.82
N PHE A 7 50.03 -9.08 9.14
CA PHE A 7 48.83 -9.69 9.72
C PHE A 7 47.61 -8.75 9.71
N ARG A 8 47.78 -7.50 9.25
CA ARG A 8 46.70 -6.50 9.14
C ARG A 8 45.59 -6.94 8.18
N GLN A 9 45.89 -7.75 7.17
CA GLN A 9 44.89 -8.33 6.24
C GLN A 9 43.85 -9.22 6.94
N PHE A 10 44.18 -9.80 8.10
CA PHE A 10 43.22 -10.58 8.90
C PHE A 10 42.28 -9.69 9.74
N SER A 11 42.64 -8.42 9.94
CA SER A 11 41.89 -7.43 10.72
C SER A 11 41.20 -6.37 9.86
N GLU A 12 41.64 -6.14 8.62
CA GLU A 12 41.02 -5.16 7.72
C GLU A 12 39.66 -5.64 7.23
N GLN A 13 38.63 -4.93 7.67
CA GLN A 13 37.25 -5.07 7.26
C GLN A 13 36.73 -3.73 6.74
N GLN A 14 35.69 -3.76 5.91
CA GLN A 14 35.03 -2.53 5.47
C GLN A 14 34.53 -1.72 6.69
N PRO A 15 34.70 -0.40 6.70
CA PRO A 15 34.32 0.45 7.83
C PRO A 15 32.82 0.36 8.18
N ALA A 16 31.99 0.00 7.19
CA ALA A 16 30.54 -0.15 7.35
C ALA A 16 30.13 -1.30 8.30
N PHE A 17 30.95 -2.36 8.43
CA PHE A 17 30.65 -3.48 9.34
C PHE A 17 30.79 -3.13 10.82
N ARG A 18 31.34 -1.96 11.17
CA ARG A 18 31.50 -1.51 12.56
C ARG A 18 30.17 -1.39 13.30
N VAL A 19 29.08 -1.08 12.60
CA VAL A 19 27.74 -0.91 13.19
C VAL A 19 27.19 -2.22 13.78
N LEU A 20 27.69 -3.37 13.34
CA LEU A 20 27.32 -4.69 13.84
C LEU A 20 28.29 -5.26 14.88
N LYS A 21 29.28 -4.48 15.34
CA LYS A 21 30.27 -4.90 16.33
C LYS A 21 29.98 -4.26 17.69
N PRO A 22 29.46 -5.03 18.65
CA PRO A 22 29.32 -4.58 20.02
C PRO A 22 30.70 -4.39 20.68
N TRP A 23 30.69 -3.77 21.86
CA TRP A 23 31.93 -3.44 22.59
C TRP A 23 32.81 -4.66 22.88
N TRP A 24 32.22 -5.85 23.10
CA TRP A 24 32.99 -7.07 23.39
C TRP A 24 33.78 -7.57 22.19
N ASP A 25 33.21 -7.49 20.97
CA ASP A 25 33.91 -7.93 19.77
C ASP A 25 35.09 -7.00 19.49
N VAL A 26 34.87 -5.68 19.58
CA VAL A 26 35.92 -4.66 19.48
C VAL A 26 37.03 -4.91 20.50
N PHE A 27 36.67 -5.20 21.76
CA PHE A 27 37.63 -5.48 22.81
C PHE A 27 38.45 -6.76 22.54
N THR A 28 37.81 -7.84 22.10
CA THR A 28 38.50 -9.10 21.76
C THR A 28 39.45 -8.96 20.56
N GLU A 29 39.18 -8.07 19.62
CA GLU A 29 40.08 -7.76 18.51
C GLU A 29 41.37 -7.11 19.01
N TYR A 30 41.26 -6.09 19.87
CA TYR A 30 42.44 -5.45 20.47
C TYR A 30 43.25 -6.42 21.34
N LEU A 31 42.60 -7.26 22.13
CA LEU A 31 43.29 -8.31 22.90
C LEU A 31 44.03 -9.29 21.99
N SER A 32 43.43 -9.68 20.87
CA SER A 32 44.07 -10.56 19.88
C SER A 32 45.31 -9.90 19.25
N VAL A 33 45.28 -8.60 18.98
CA VAL A 33 46.45 -7.85 18.49
C VAL A 33 47.58 -7.83 19.52
N ILE A 34 47.27 -7.62 20.81
CA ILE A 34 48.28 -7.66 21.89
C ILE A 34 48.88 -9.06 22.03
N MET A 35 48.05 -10.11 21.98
CA MET A 35 48.51 -11.51 22.00
C MET A 35 49.40 -11.82 20.79
N LEU A 36 49.10 -11.25 19.62
CA LEU A 36 49.90 -11.41 18.41
C LEU A 36 51.27 -10.74 18.57
N MET A 37 51.31 -9.53 19.14
CA MET A 37 52.56 -8.83 19.45
C MET A 37 53.45 -9.66 20.39
N ILE A 38 52.87 -10.28 21.42
CA ILE A 38 53.60 -11.20 22.32
C ILE A 38 54.15 -12.41 21.56
N GLY A 39 53.35 -13.03 20.68
CA GLY A 39 53.77 -14.16 19.86
C GLY A 39 54.93 -13.82 18.92
N VAL A 40 54.82 -12.71 18.19
CA VAL A 40 55.85 -12.23 17.24
C VAL A 40 57.13 -11.82 17.98
N PHE A 41 57.00 -11.13 19.12
CA PHE A 41 58.12 -10.77 19.97
C PHE A 41 58.85 -12.02 20.48
N GLY A 42 58.11 -12.99 21.03
CA GLY A 42 58.68 -14.25 21.49
C GLY A 42 59.34 -15.06 20.37
N CYS A 43 58.75 -15.10 19.17
CA CYS A 43 59.35 -15.79 18.02
C CYS A 43 60.66 -15.12 17.58
N THR A 44 60.71 -13.80 17.61
CA THR A 44 61.92 -13.05 17.23
C THR A 44 63.06 -13.33 18.20
N LEU A 45 62.78 -13.29 19.51
CA LEU A 45 63.78 -13.64 20.54
C LEU A 45 64.26 -15.09 20.40
N GLN A 46 63.34 -16.02 20.13
CA GLN A 46 63.65 -17.44 19.99
C GLN A 46 64.56 -17.76 18.78
N VAL A 47 64.50 -16.94 17.72
CA VAL A 47 65.31 -17.13 16.51
C VAL A 47 66.66 -16.41 16.60
N MET A 48 66.72 -15.24 17.26
CA MET A 48 67.88 -14.36 17.22
C MET A 48 68.92 -14.61 18.32
N GLN A 49 68.55 -15.20 19.45
CA GLN A 49 69.45 -15.32 20.62
C GLN A 49 69.92 -16.76 20.87
N ASP A 50 71.10 -16.89 21.47
CA ASP A 50 71.67 -18.18 21.86
C ASP A 50 70.80 -18.88 22.89
N LYS A 51 70.45 -20.12 22.56
CA LYS A 51 69.32 -20.83 23.15
C LYS A 51 69.65 -21.52 24.47
N ILE A 52 70.88 -22.00 24.64
CA ILE A 52 71.33 -22.68 25.85
C ILE A 52 72.86 -22.66 25.93
N ILE A 53 73.40 -22.57 27.15
CA ILE A 53 74.85 -22.67 27.41
C ILE A 53 75.08 -23.81 28.39
N CYS A 54 75.83 -24.82 27.97
CA CYS A 54 76.07 -26.05 28.73
C CYS A 54 77.53 -26.18 29.12
N LEU A 55 77.77 -26.58 30.37
CA LEU A 55 79.10 -26.89 30.90
C LEU A 55 79.13 -28.33 31.42
N PRO A 56 80.25 -29.07 31.22
CA PRO A 56 80.38 -30.42 31.74
C PRO A 56 80.45 -30.44 33.27
N HIS A 57 79.77 -31.39 33.89
CA HIS A 57 79.80 -31.60 35.33
C HIS A 57 80.69 -32.81 35.67
N LYS A 58 81.70 -32.62 36.53
CA LYS A 58 82.59 -33.72 36.97
C LYS A 58 81.92 -34.47 38.13
N ILE A 59 81.62 -35.75 37.91
CA ILE A 59 81.05 -36.63 38.93
C ILE A 59 82.12 -36.95 39.98
N SER A 60 81.97 -36.44 41.20
CA SER A 60 82.62 -37.02 42.38
C SER A 60 81.77 -38.19 42.88
N SER A 61 82.37 -39.37 42.97
CA SER A 61 81.73 -40.64 43.34
C SER A 61 80.82 -40.53 44.59
N GLY A 62 79.53 -40.84 44.40
CA GLY A 62 78.62 -41.27 45.46
C GLY A 62 77.51 -40.31 45.88
N SER A 63 76.51 -40.09 45.02
CA SER A 63 75.11 -39.89 45.45
C SER A 63 74.14 -40.04 44.27
N GLU A 64 73.25 -41.01 44.36
CA GLU A 64 72.11 -41.21 43.45
C GLU A 64 71.06 -40.12 43.72
N ASN A 65 71.29 -38.91 43.22
CA ASN A 65 70.30 -37.88 42.87
C ASN A 65 71.07 -36.68 42.28
N ILE A 66 71.43 -36.80 41.01
CA ILE A 66 72.52 -36.05 40.36
C ILE A 66 72.15 -34.59 40.03
N CYS A 67 70.95 -34.09 40.38
CA CYS A 67 70.57 -32.69 40.13
C CYS A 67 69.85 -31.94 41.26
N GLU A 68 69.82 -32.47 42.49
CA GLU A 68 69.43 -31.70 43.67
C GLU A 68 70.46 -31.89 44.78
N VAL A 69 71.53 -31.10 44.76
CA VAL A 69 72.35 -30.88 45.96
C VAL A 69 71.95 -29.54 46.56
N ASN A 70 71.19 -29.64 47.65
CA ASN A 70 70.82 -28.55 48.54
C ASN A 70 72.03 -27.69 48.93
N ARG A 71 71.78 -26.39 49.11
CA ARG A 71 72.68 -25.33 49.60
C ARG A 71 73.34 -25.58 50.97
N SER A 72 73.30 -26.80 51.50
CA SER A 72 73.79 -27.17 52.83
C SER A 72 75.25 -27.66 52.88
N PHE A 73 75.93 -27.85 51.75
CA PHE A 73 77.35 -28.29 51.77
C PHE A 73 78.36 -27.14 51.95
N PHE A 74 77.93 -25.88 51.89
CA PHE A 74 78.81 -24.71 52.01
C PHE A 74 79.01 -24.19 53.45
N LEU A 75 78.41 -24.82 54.48
CA LEU A 75 78.43 -24.34 55.86
C LEU A 75 79.19 -25.22 56.87
N GLN A 76 79.94 -26.23 56.43
CA GLN A 76 80.69 -27.12 57.35
C GLN A 76 82.19 -27.28 57.06
N LEU A 77 82.81 -26.27 56.44
CA LEU A 77 84.27 -26.12 56.47
C LEU A 77 84.62 -24.88 57.31
N GLN A 78 84.87 -25.11 58.60
CA GLN A 78 85.65 -24.15 59.40
C GLN A 78 87.04 -24.01 58.77
N PRO A 79 87.55 -22.78 58.55
CA PRO A 79 88.90 -22.58 58.05
C PRO A 79 89.89 -22.66 59.22
N ASN A 80 90.75 -23.68 59.22
CA ASN A 80 92.04 -23.55 59.89
C ASN A 80 92.90 -22.61 59.04
N PHE A 81 92.95 -21.35 59.46
CA PHE A 81 93.80 -20.32 58.86
C PHE A 81 95.28 -20.69 58.99
N SER A 82 95.95 -20.88 57.85
CA SER A 82 97.38 -20.62 57.72
C SER A 82 97.72 -20.18 56.29
N ASN A 83 98.00 -18.88 56.16
CA ASN A 83 98.80 -18.16 55.15
C ASN A 83 98.56 -18.37 53.64
N GLY A 84 97.92 -17.35 53.02
CA GLY A 84 98.00 -17.00 51.60
C GLY A 84 96.62 -16.78 50.94
N PRO A 85 96.43 -15.78 50.05
CA PRO A 85 95.22 -15.71 49.24
C PRO A 85 95.27 -16.90 48.26
N GLY A 86 94.44 -17.91 48.48
CA GLY A 86 94.28 -18.99 47.51
C GLY A 86 93.71 -18.40 46.22
N GLU A 87 94.55 -18.25 45.20
CA GLU A 87 94.09 -17.91 43.86
C GLU A 87 93.11 -18.99 43.39
N MET A 88 91.86 -18.59 43.12
CA MET A 88 90.89 -19.46 42.46
C MET A 88 91.43 -19.83 41.07
N ARG A 89 91.96 -21.05 40.92
CA ARG A 89 92.33 -21.58 39.59
C ARG A 89 91.05 -22.03 38.87
N GLY A 90 90.82 -21.49 37.68
CA GLY A 90 89.75 -21.96 36.79
C GLY A 90 89.92 -23.44 36.43
N VAL A 91 88.81 -24.13 36.22
CA VAL A 91 88.82 -25.55 35.83
C VAL A 91 89.16 -25.66 34.34
N LYS A 92 90.22 -26.40 34.00
CA LYS A 92 90.52 -26.79 32.61
C LYS A 92 89.81 -28.10 32.30
N ASN A 93 89.01 -28.09 31.22
CA ASN A 93 88.16 -29.20 30.80
C ASN A 93 88.60 -29.83 29.46
N ASP A 94 89.68 -29.31 28.83
CA ASP A 94 90.27 -29.80 27.58
C ASP A 94 89.27 -29.99 26.42
N LEU A 95 88.26 -29.13 26.34
CA LEU A 95 87.25 -29.07 25.27
C LEU A 95 87.46 -27.83 24.39
N ASP A 96 87.31 -27.99 23.08
CA ASP A 96 87.34 -26.90 22.10
C ASP A 96 85.97 -26.20 21.99
N LEU A 97 85.96 -24.95 21.53
CA LEU A 97 84.77 -24.12 21.36
C LEU A 97 83.73 -24.78 20.44
N GLN A 98 84.17 -25.50 19.40
CA GLN A 98 83.26 -26.20 18.49
C GLN A 98 82.55 -27.39 19.17
N GLN A 99 83.22 -28.07 20.12
CA GLN A 99 82.61 -29.13 20.92
C GLN A 99 81.56 -28.54 21.89
N TYR A 100 81.81 -27.38 22.49
CA TYR A 100 80.79 -26.69 23.29
C TYR A 100 79.55 -26.30 22.48
N SER A 101 79.74 -25.82 21.24
CA SER A 101 78.61 -25.53 20.34
C SER A 101 77.79 -26.79 20.02
N PHE A 102 78.46 -27.91 19.76
CA PHE A 102 77.81 -29.21 19.54
C PHE A 102 77.04 -29.70 20.78
N ILE A 103 77.63 -29.60 21.98
CA ILE A 103 76.97 -29.94 23.25
C ILE A 103 75.73 -29.07 23.46
N ASN A 104 75.84 -27.76 23.24
CA ASN A 104 74.71 -26.84 23.38
C ASN A 104 73.56 -27.23 22.46
N GLN A 105 73.83 -27.58 21.20
CA GLN A 105 72.78 -28.01 20.25
C GLN A 105 72.15 -29.34 20.67
N MET A 106 72.95 -30.34 21.07
CA MET A 106 72.44 -31.65 21.50
C MET A 106 71.61 -31.56 22.77
N CYS A 107 72.07 -30.81 23.77
CA CYS A 107 71.32 -30.59 25.00
C CYS A 107 70.09 -29.72 24.78
N TYR A 108 70.15 -28.76 23.85
CA TYR A 108 68.95 -28.03 23.42
C TYR A 108 67.93 -29.01 22.85
N GLU A 109 68.30 -29.91 21.94
CA GLU A 109 67.36 -30.85 21.32
C GLU A 109 66.80 -31.90 22.28
N LYS A 110 67.65 -32.54 23.09
CA LYS A 110 67.26 -33.68 23.93
C LYS A 110 66.78 -33.32 25.34
N ALA A 111 67.38 -32.32 26.00
CA ALA A 111 67.12 -32.04 27.42
C ALA A 111 66.07 -30.94 27.66
N LEU A 112 65.96 -29.95 26.76
CA LEU A 112 65.02 -28.85 26.95
C LEU A 112 63.58 -29.28 26.59
N HIS A 113 62.64 -29.01 27.49
CA HIS A 113 61.22 -29.32 27.32
C HIS A 113 60.64 -28.62 26.08
N TRP A 114 59.86 -29.34 25.26
CA TRP A 114 59.30 -28.84 23.99
C TRP A 114 58.48 -27.56 24.15
N TYR A 115 57.76 -27.39 25.26
CA TYR A 115 56.98 -26.19 25.54
C TYR A 115 57.83 -24.91 25.51
N ALA A 116 59.02 -24.91 26.13
CA ALA A 116 59.90 -23.75 26.11
C ALA A 116 60.45 -23.44 24.71
N LYS A 117 60.58 -24.46 23.85
CA LYS A 117 61.04 -24.31 22.46
C LYS A 117 59.96 -23.70 21.57
N TYR A 118 58.74 -24.17 21.72
CA TYR A 118 57.65 -23.91 20.77
C TYR A 118 56.59 -22.91 21.28
N PHE A 119 56.69 -22.45 22.55
CA PHE A 119 55.72 -21.54 23.16
C PHE A 119 55.35 -20.32 22.28
N PRO A 120 56.29 -19.52 21.76
CA PRO A 120 55.93 -18.36 20.95
C PRO A 120 55.19 -18.71 19.66
N TYR A 121 55.53 -19.84 19.04
CA TYR A 121 54.84 -20.34 17.83
C TYR A 121 53.42 -20.82 18.16
N LEU A 122 53.23 -21.46 19.31
CA LEU A 122 51.90 -21.85 19.79
C LEU A 122 51.03 -20.62 20.05
N VAL A 123 51.58 -19.58 20.70
CA VAL A 123 50.90 -18.30 20.91
C VAL A 123 50.46 -17.69 19.56
N LEU A 124 51.34 -17.69 18.56
CA LEU A 124 51.04 -17.19 17.22
C LEU A 124 49.87 -17.97 16.59
N ILE A 125 49.95 -19.31 16.57
CA ILE A 125 48.91 -20.17 15.99
C ILE A 125 47.56 -19.96 16.71
N HIS A 126 47.56 -19.92 18.04
CA HIS A 126 46.34 -19.70 18.81
C HIS A 126 45.72 -18.33 18.55
N THR A 127 46.55 -17.30 18.45
CA THR A 127 46.09 -15.94 18.16
C THR A 127 45.50 -15.83 16.76
N LEU A 128 46.13 -16.45 15.75
CA LEU A 128 45.58 -16.52 14.39
C LEU A 128 44.24 -17.25 14.34
N VAL A 129 44.11 -18.35 15.08
CA VAL A 129 42.82 -19.06 15.19
C VAL A 129 41.75 -18.16 15.80
N PHE A 130 42.04 -17.42 16.87
CA PHE A 130 41.07 -16.47 17.45
C PHE A 130 40.67 -15.36 16.47
N MET A 131 41.63 -14.79 15.73
CA MET A 131 41.35 -13.75 14.73
C MET A 131 40.48 -14.28 13.58
N VAL A 132 40.81 -15.45 13.03
CA VAL A 132 40.04 -16.06 11.93
C VAL A 132 38.63 -16.43 12.39
N CYS A 133 38.49 -17.03 13.57
CA CYS A 133 37.19 -17.40 14.11
C CYS A 133 36.28 -16.19 14.36
N SER A 134 36.82 -15.07 14.87
CA SER A 134 36.04 -13.83 15.06
C SER A 134 35.52 -13.23 13.75
N ASN A 135 36.27 -13.40 12.65
CA ASN A 135 35.96 -12.75 11.37
C ASN A 135 35.28 -13.67 10.35
N PHE A 136 35.09 -14.95 10.70
CA PHE A 136 34.56 -15.96 9.78
C PHE A 136 33.15 -15.63 9.29
N TRP A 137 32.26 -15.21 10.20
CA TRP A 137 30.86 -14.91 9.85
C TRP A 137 30.70 -13.66 8.97
N PHE A 138 31.67 -12.74 8.97
CA PHE A 138 31.68 -11.58 8.05
C PHE A 138 32.17 -11.93 6.64
N LYS A 139 33.09 -12.90 6.51
CA LYS A 139 33.72 -13.26 5.23
C LYS A 139 33.03 -14.43 4.52
N PHE A 140 32.22 -15.22 5.22
CA PHE A 140 31.53 -16.37 4.62
C PHE A 140 30.43 -15.90 3.65
N PRO A 141 30.42 -16.34 2.36
CA PRO A 141 29.53 -15.78 1.34
C PRO A 141 28.04 -15.81 1.69
N GLY A 142 27.57 -16.89 2.33
CA GLY A 142 26.16 -17.05 2.70
C GLY A 142 25.68 -16.10 3.80
N SER A 143 26.56 -15.64 4.67
CA SER A 143 26.26 -14.66 5.72
C SER A 143 26.59 -13.23 5.27
N SER A 144 27.73 -13.05 4.61
CA SER A 144 28.24 -11.75 4.15
C SER A 144 27.23 -11.03 3.25
N SER A 145 26.61 -11.73 2.30
CA SER A 145 25.60 -11.14 1.42
C SER A 145 24.39 -10.57 2.17
N LYS A 146 23.89 -11.27 3.19
CA LYS A 146 22.79 -10.79 4.04
C LYS A 146 23.21 -9.56 4.85
N ILE A 147 24.41 -9.59 5.41
CA ILE A 147 24.97 -8.50 6.23
C ILE A 147 25.19 -7.24 5.38
N GLU A 148 25.80 -7.36 4.21
CA GLU A 148 26.06 -6.23 3.31
C GLU A 148 24.76 -5.56 2.85
N HIS A 149 23.75 -6.36 2.46
CA HIS A 149 22.46 -5.82 2.07
C HIS A 149 21.75 -5.13 3.25
N PHE A 150 21.82 -5.74 4.44
CA PHE A 150 21.25 -5.16 5.65
C PHE A 150 21.88 -3.81 5.99
N ILE A 151 23.21 -3.71 6.02
CA ILE A 151 23.91 -2.45 6.32
C ILE A 151 23.62 -1.40 5.26
N SER A 152 23.60 -1.78 3.97
CA SER A 152 23.25 -0.84 2.90
C SER A 152 21.85 -0.25 3.08
N MET A 153 20.89 -1.09 3.49
CA MET A 153 19.53 -0.65 3.79
C MET A 153 19.49 0.22 5.06
N LEU A 154 20.18 -0.20 6.11
CA LEU A 154 20.23 0.52 7.39
C LEU A 154 20.78 1.94 7.21
N CYS A 155 21.90 2.10 6.51
CA CYS A 155 22.48 3.42 6.22
C CYS A 155 21.51 4.29 5.39
N LYS A 156 20.88 3.72 4.36
CA LYS A 156 19.90 4.48 3.54
C LYS A 156 18.66 4.87 4.34
N CYS A 157 18.17 4.01 5.22
CA CYS A 157 17.07 4.33 6.12
C CYS A 157 17.47 5.44 7.11
N PHE A 158 18.70 5.39 7.62
CA PHE A 158 19.22 6.41 8.54
C PHE A 158 19.39 7.78 7.86
N ASP A 159 19.89 7.81 6.63
CA ASP A 159 20.12 9.04 5.86
C ASP A 159 18.83 9.64 5.28
N SER A 160 17.75 8.85 5.21
CA SER A 160 16.49 9.28 4.59
C SER A 160 15.80 10.40 5.39
N PRO A 161 15.60 11.60 4.80
CA PRO A 161 14.91 12.72 5.46
C PRO A 161 13.49 12.39 5.91
N TRP A 162 12.81 11.46 5.21
CA TRP A 162 11.49 10.94 5.58
C TRP A 162 11.43 10.44 7.03
N THR A 163 12.46 9.74 7.52
CA THR A 163 12.44 9.18 8.88
C THR A 163 12.39 10.27 9.93
N THR A 164 13.18 11.33 9.73
CA THR A 164 13.23 12.47 10.65
C THR A 164 11.88 13.18 10.68
N ARG A 165 11.24 13.34 9.51
CA ARG A 165 9.90 13.92 9.42
C ARG A 165 8.85 13.06 10.11
N ALA A 166 8.78 11.78 9.79
CA ALA A 166 7.82 10.85 10.39
C ALA A 166 7.97 10.79 11.92
N LEU A 167 9.20 10.81 12.45
CA LEU A 167 9.45 10.85 13.89
C LEU A 167 9.10 12.23 14.51
N SER A 168 9.31 13.33 13.78
CA SER A 168 8.97 14.67 14.26
C SER A 168 7.47 14.92 14.34
N GLU A 169 6.70 14.41 13.37
CA GLU A 169 5.24 14.57 13.32
C GLU A 169 4.59 13.90 14.54
N VAL A 170 5.06 12.72 14.95
CA VAL A 170 4.50 12.05 16.13
C VAL A 170 5.03 12.60 17.46
N SER A 171 6.23 13.19 17.46
CA SER A 171 6.77 13.86 18.67
C SER A 171 6.07 15.21 18.94
N GLY A 172 5.60 15.89 17.90
CA GLY A 172 4.87 17.17 18.01
C GLY A 172 3.47 17.05 18.62
N GLU A 173 2.88 15.85 18.59
CA GLU A 173 1.55 15.59 19.19
C GLU A 173 1.58 15.38 20.72
N ASN A 174 2.77 15.31 21.35
CA ASN A 174 2.90 14.97 22.77
C ASN A 174 3.85 15.86 23.62
N PRO A 175 3.53 17.15 23.88
CA PRO A 175 4.11 17.83 25.04
C PRO A 175 3.13 18.48 26.03
N GLU A 176 1.80 18.37 25.90
CA GLU A 176 0.88 19.05 26.85
C GLU A 176 0.30 18.18 27.98
N GLU A 177 0.38 16.84 27.91
CA GLU A 177 -0.23 15.98 28.95
C GLU A 177 0.70 15.57 30.12
N LYS A 178 1.99 15.91 30.10
CA LYS A 178 2.94 15.44 31.13
C LYS A 178 3.23 16.39 32.30
N ASP A 179 2.86 17.66 32.23
CA ASP A 179 3.19 18.64 33.28
C ASP A 179 2.06 18.97 34.29
N GLN A 180 0.86 18.40 34.15
CA GLN A 180 -0.22 18.60 35.13
C GLN A 180 -0.28 17.54 36.26
N LYS A 181 0.65 16.58 36.30
CA LYS A 181 0.68 15.52 37.36
C LYS A 181 1.72 15.72 38.47
N LYS A 182 2.27 16.92 38.63
CA LYS A 182 3.16 17.27 39.76
C LYS A 182 2.78 18.58 40.46
N SER A 183 1.52 18.73 40.87
CA SER A 183 1.18 19.63 41.96
C SER A 183 -0.11 19.15 42.65
N GLY A 184 0.04 18.42 43.75
CA GLY A 184 -1.10 17.89 44.49
C GLY A 184 -0.68 17.00 45.64
N THR A 185 0.22 17.48 46.50
CA THR A 185 0.56 16.80 47.76
C THR A 185 0.04 17.63 48.92
N SER A 186 -1.17 17.35 49.38
CA SER A 186 -1.57 17.64 50.76
C SER A 186 -2.44 16.48 51.28
N ARG A 187 -1.99 15.96 52.43
CA ARG A 187 -2.49 14.79 53.17
C ARG A 187 -3.94 15.00 53.63
N SER A 188 -4.75 13.93 53.65
CA SER A 188 -5.15 13.25 54.90
C SER A 188 -6.24 12.17 54.73
N THR A 189 -5.92 10.97 55.24
CA THR A 189 -6.76 9.99 55.98
C THR A 189 -8.02 9.33 55.37
N THR A 190 -7.87 8.04 55.08
CA THR A 190 -8.83 6.90 55.16
C THR A 190 -9.25 6.57 56.61
N PRO A 191 -10.38 5.86 56.92
CA PRO A 191 -10.59 4.44 56.52
C PRO A 191 -12.03 3.89 56.25
N LEU A 192 -12.05 2.89 55.35
CA LEU A 192 -12.86 1.66 55.21
C LEU A 192 -14.31 1.54 55.74
N SER A 193 -15.22 1.08 54.86
CA SER A 193 -15.94 -0.22 54.97
C SER A 193 -16.76 -0.53 53.70
N PRO A 194 -17.12 -1.81 53.44
CA PRO A 194 -17.66 -2.29 52.16
C PRO A 194 -19.18 -2.54 52.22
N GLU A 195 -19.91 -2.32 51.12
CA GLU A 195 -21.17 -3.05 50.84
C GLU A 195 -21.64 -2.86 49.39
N GLU A 196 -22.29 -3.92 48.89
CA GLU A 196 -22.70 -4.18 47.52
C GLU A 196 -23.92 -3.35 47.07
N SER A 197 -24.01 -3.00 45.79
CA SER A 197 -25.19 -3.28 44.96
C SER A 197 -25.05 -2.73 43.54
N SER A 198 -25.53 -3.56 42.62
CA SER A 198 -25.78 -3.37 41.20
C SER A 198 -26.39 -2.03 40.80
N LEU A 199 -25.89 -1.43 39.70
CA LEU A 199 -26.70 -0.67 38.75
C LEU A 199 -25.94 -0.50 37.42
N GLU A 200 -26.50 -1.09 36.36
CA GLU A 200 -26.17 -0.80 34.98
C GLU A 200 -26.27 0.71 34.71
N LYS A 201 -25.25 1.28 34.07
CA LYS A 201 -25.36 2.54 33.32
C LYS A 201 -24.30 2.60 32.24
N THR A 202 -24.77 2.42 31.02
CA THR A 202 -24.26 2.96 29.76
C THR A 202 -23.45 4.24 29.97
N GLN A 203 -22.13 4.19 29.72
CA GLN A 203 -21.33 5.39 29.53
C GLN A 203 -20.82 5.41 28.10
N SER A 204 -21.48 6.26 27.33
CA SER A 204 -21.01 6.85 26.10
C SER A 204 -19.59 7.38 26.29
N LEU A 205 -18.65 6.82 25.53
CA LEU A 205 -17.38 7.48 25.24
C LEU A 205 -17.70 8.75 24.46
N ARG A 206 -17.87 9.86 25.18
CA ARG A 206 -17.79 11.21 24.64
C ARG A 206 -16.41 11.35 24.03
N SER A 207 -16.36 11.29 22.70
CA SER A 207 -15.24 11.75 21.89
C SER A 207 -14.96 13.20 22.25
N ILE A 208 -13.86 13.44 22.96
CA ILE A 208 -13.32 14.78 23.17
C ILE A 208 -12.87 15.29 21.80
N PRO A 209 -13.25 16.51 21.37
CA PRO A 209 -12.96 17.00 20.04
C PRO A 209 -11.47 17.35 19.91
N GLU A 210 -10.80 16.75 18.93
CA GLU A 210 -9.49 17.19 18.44
C GLU A 210 -9.60 18.66 17.99
N LYS A 211 -9.11 19.57 18.82
CA LYS A 211 -8.75 20.92 18.39
C LYS A 211 -7.41 20.81 17.68
N ILE A 212 -7.43 20.64 16.37
CA ILE A 212 -6.25 20.92 15.54
C ILE A 212 -6.21 22.43 15.34
N VAL A 213 -5.34 23.10 16.09
CA VAL A 213 -4.90 24.45 15.79
C VAL A 213 -4.10 24.35 14.49
N VAL A 214 -4.59 25.05 13.47
CA VAL A 214 -3.90 25.28 12.20
C VAL A 214 -2.70 26.17 12.49
N ASP A 215 -1.58 25.57 12.87
CA ASP A 215 -0.27 26.20 12.78
C ASP A 215 0.53 25.52 11.67
N LYS A 216 0.97 26.35 10.70
CA LYS A 216 1.78 25.97 9.54
C LYS A 216 2.95 25.06 9.96
N PRO A 217 3.13 23.86 9.37
CA PRO A 217 4.36 23.13 9.53
C PRO A 217 5.39 23.68 8.53
N SER A 218 6.26 24.59 8.99
CA SER A 218 7.53 24.90 8.32
C SER A 218 8.58 23.84 8.68
N ALA A 219 8.29 22.58 8.34
CA ALA A 219 9.28 21.49 8.33
C ALA A 219 9.54 21.14 6.86
N SER A 220 10.81 21.11 6.47
CA SER A 220 11.27 21.04 5.07
C SER A 220 10.41 20.16 4.18
N VAL A 221 9.85 20.77 3.13
CA VAL A 221 9.11 20.08 2.07
C VAL A 221 9.99 18.94 1.57
N LEU A 222 9.52 17.71 1.73
CA LEU A 222 10.21 16.53 1.22
C LEU A 222 10.18 16.65 -0.31
N ASP A 223 11.34 16.77 -0.95
CA ASP A 223 11.37 16.91 -2.40
C ASP A 223 10.79 15.64 -3.06
N LYS A 224 10.15 15.79 -4.22
CA LYS A 224 9.58 14.66 -4.99
C LYS A 224 10.59 13.50 -5.14
N LYS A 225 11.86 13.84 -5.31
CA LYS A 225 12.97 12.88 -5.43
C LYS A 225 13.18 12.06 -4.15
N GLU A 226 13.09 12.70 -2.99
CA GLU A 226 13.25 12.07 -1.68
C GLU A 226 12.04 11.18 -1.35
N GLY A 227 10.82 11.60 -1.73
CA GLY A 227 9.60 10.80 -1.59
C GLY A 227 9.63 9.50 -2.40
N GLU A 228 10.11 9.54 -3.63
CA GLU A 228 10.30 8.33 -4.46
C GLU A 228 11.44 7.44 -3.94
N GLN A 229 12.53 8.03 -3.45
CA GLN A 229 13.60 7.29 -2.79
C GLN A 229 13.09 6.55 -1.55
N ALA A 230 12.30 7.20 -0.71
CA ALA A 230 11.69 6.60 0.46
C ALA A 230 10.74 5.45 0.07
N LYS A 231 9.90 5.63 -0.97
CA LYS A 231 9.01 4.58 -1.49
C LYS A 231 9.80 3.35 -1.96
N ALA A 232 10.88 3.54 -2.70
CA ALA A 232 11.75 2.45 -3.13
C ALA A 232 12.45 1.77 -1.94
N LEU A 233 12.72 2.49 -0.85
CA LEU A 233 13.25 1.91 0.38
C LEU A 233 12.20 1.03 1.09
N PHE A 234 10.94 1.45 1.21
CA PHE A 234 9.86 0.63 1.77
C PHE A 234 9.75 -0.72 1.06
N GLU A 235 9.71 -0.72 -0.28
CA GLU A 235 9.63 -1.96 -1.08
C GLU A 235 10.85 -2.87 -0.86
N LYS A 236 12.06 -2.28 -0.81
CA LYS A 236 13.29 -3.02 -0.55
C LYS A 236 13.32 -3.62 0.86
N VAL A 237 12.92 -2.85 1.88
CA VAL A 237 12.85 -3.35 3.27
C VAL A 237 11.86 -4.51 3.36
N LYS A 238 10.67 -4.39 2.77
CA LYS A 238 9.65 -5.44 2.78
C LYS A 238 10.13 -6.72 2.10
N LYS A 239 10.78 -6.61 0.94
CA LYS A 239 11.35 -7.76 0.22
C LYS A 239 12.52 -8.38 0.98
N PHE A 240 13.38 -7.56 1.56
CA PHE A 240 14.53 -8.04 2.34
C PHE A 240 14.08 -8.77 3.61
N ARG A 241 13.08 -8.24 4.31
CA ARG A 241 12.48 -8.88 5.49
C ARG A 241 12.05 -10.32 5.19
N LEU A 242 11.23 -10.50 4.14
CA LEU A 242 10.75 -11.82 3.75
C LEU A 242 11.90 -12.79 3.43
N HIS A 243 12.94 -12.31 2.74
CA HIS A 243 14.09 -13.14 2.38
C HIS A 243 14.96 -13.54 3.59
N VAL A 244 15.10 -12.67 4.59
CA VAL A 244 16.00 -12.90 5.73
C VAL A 244 15.31 -13.66 6.86
N GLU A 245 14.02 -13.42 7.08
CA GLU A 245 13.23 -14.11 8.11
C GLU A 245 13.15 -15.63 7.87
N GLU A 246 13.35 -16.11 6.64
CA GLU A 246 13.36 -17.55 6.34
C GLU A 246 14.63 -18.29 6.82
N GLY A 247 15.72 -17.58 7.15
CA GLY A 247 17.01 -18.19 7.48
C GLY A 247 17.51 -17.92 8.92
N ASP A 248 18.29 -18.87 9.43
CA ASP A 248 18.92 -18.85 10.77
C ASP A 248 20.46 -18.98 10.71
N ILE A 249 21.07 -18.72 9.55
CA ILE A 249 22.48 -19.00 9.31
C ILE A 249 23.37 -18.07 10.13
N LEU A 250 23.02 -16.78 10.21
CA LEU A 250 23.81 -15.77 10.92
C LEU A 250 23.86 -16.06 12.42
N TYR A 251 22.69 -16.28 13.02
CA TYR A 251 22.58 -16.63 14.43
C TYR A 251 23.38 -17.90 14.73
N LEU A 252 23.20 -18.96 13.93
CA LEU A 252 23.89 -20.23 14.14
C LEU A 252 25.41 -20.12 14.01
N MET A 253 25.92 -19.36 13.03
CA MET A 253 27.34 -19.12 12.88
C MET A 253 27.92 -18.36 14.07
N TYR A 254 27.20 -17.36 14.58
CA TYR A 254 27.62 -16.57 15.74
C TYR A 254 27.64 -17.39 17.05
N VAL A 255 26.68 -18.29 17.22
CA VAL A 255 26.66 -19.27 18.33
C VAL A 255 27.88 -20.20 18.22
N ARG A 256 28.10 -20.81 17.05
CA ARG A 256 29.18 -21.78 16.83
C ARG A 256 30.56 -21.16 17.04
N GLN A 257 30.81 -19.95 16.57
CA GLN A 257 32.10 -19.29 16.80
C GLN A 257 32.33 -18.97 18.29
N THR A 258 31.28 -18.56 19.01
CA THR A 258 31.39 -18.21 20.43
C THR A 258 31.69 -19.45 21.27
N VAL A 259 30.98 -20.56 21.02
CA VAL A 259 31.24 -21.85 21.67
C VAL A 259 32.66 -22.33 21.36
N PHE A 260 33.11 -22.22 20.10
CA PHE A 260 34.45 -22.61 19.71
C PHE A 260 35.53 -21.77 20.42
N LYS A 261 35.34 -20.44 20.53
CA LYS A 261 36.24 -19.54 21.26
C LYS A 261 36.37 -19.94 22.73
N VAL A 262 35.24 -20.20 23.41
CA VAL A 262 35.22 -20.63 24.81
C VAL A 262 35.94 -21.96 25.00
N LEU A 263 35.67 -22.96 24.14
CA LEU A 263 36.35 -24.26 24.20
C LEU A 263 37.86 -24.10 24.00
N LYS A 264 38.28 -23.33 22.99
CA LYS A 264 39.69 -23.08 22.68
C LYS A 264 40.41 -22.39 23.83
N PHE A 265 39.76 -21.40 24.44
CA PHE A 265 40.24 -20.69 25.63
C PHE A 265 40.49 -21.64 26.81
N LEU A 266 39.53 -22.51 27.14
CA LEU A 266 39.66 -23.47 28.24
C LEU A 266 40.83 -24.43 28.03
N VAL A 267 41.01 -24.93 26.81
CA VAL A 267 42.15 -25.78 26.44
C VAL A 267 43.46 -25.02 26.65
N ILE A 268 43.56 -23.77 26.17
CA ILE A 268 44.78 -22.96 26.29
C ILE A 268 45.14 -22.70 27.75
N ILE A 269 44.18 -22.33 28.60
CA ILE A 269 44.46 -22.13 30.04
C ILE A 269 44.92 -23.42 30.70
N ALA A 270 44.25 -24.55 30.44
CA ALA A 270 44.54 -25.81 31.10
C ALA A 270 45.96 -26.28 30.81
N TYR A 271 46.37 -26.32 29.53
CA TYR A 271 47.69 -26.82 29.19
C TYR A 271 48.81 -25.82 29.53
N ASN A 272 48.61 -24.50 29.32
CA ASN A 272 49.65 -23.52 29.62
C ASN A 272 49.91 -23.43 31.13
N SER A 273 48.86 -23.41 31.96
CA SER A 273 49.01 -23.35 33.42
C SER A 273 49.80 -24.55 33.96
N PHE A 274 49.64 -25.73 33.36
CA PHE A 274 50.41 -26.93 33.72
C PHE A 274 51.86 -26.90 33.22
N LEU A 275 52.08 -26.45 31.97
CA LEU A 275 53.39 -26.51 31.32
C LEU A 275 54.33 -25.34 31.67
N VAL A 276 53.81 -24.20 32.10
CA VAL A 276 54.63 -23.04 32.52
C VAL A 276 55.56 -23.40 33.68
N ASN A 277 55.11 -24.26 34.59
CA ASN A 277 55.90 -24.71 35.74
C ASN A 277 57.09 -25.59 35.35
N LYS A 278 57.15 -26.10 34.11
CA LYS A 278 58.26 -26.91 33.59
C LYS A 278 59.38 -26.09 32.95
N VAL A 279 59.27 -24.75 32.92
CA VAL A 279 60.29 -23.86 32.35
C VAL A 279 61.29 -23.48 33.44
N HIS A 280 62.43 -24.16 33.48
CA HIS A 280 63.50 -23.93 34.44
C HIS A 280 64.71 -23.21 33.82
N ASN A 281 65.44 -22.46 34.66
CA ASN A 281 66.67 -21.76 34.27
C ASN A 281 67.85 -22.72 34.13
N LYS A 282 67.95 -23.70 35.03
CA LYS A 282 68.95 -24.77 34.99
C LYS A 282 68.31 -26.05 34.47
N VAL A 283 68.95 -26.66 33.49
CA VAL A 283 68.52 -27.92 32.86
C VAL A 283 69.68 -28.90 32.93
N CYS A 284 69.44 -30.05 33.52
CA CYS A 284 70.40 -31.14 33.51
C CYS A 284 70.27 -31.94 32.22
N CYS A 285 71.40 -32.13 31.53
CA CYS A 285 71.48 -32.85 30.27
C CYS A 285 72.35 -34.08 30.45
N GLU A 286 71.74 -35.26 30.44
CA GLU A 286 72.45 -36.54 30.42
C GLU A 286 72.33 -37.13 29.01
N VAL A 287 73.45 -37.18 28.28
CA VAL A 287 73.49 -37.72 26.92
C VAL A 287 74.67 -38.69 26.83
N LYS A 288 74.37 -39.98 26.98
CA LYS A 288 75.40 -41.04 26.96
C LYS A 288 76.06 -41.20 25.58
N GLU A 289 75.37 -40.83 24.52
CA GLU A 289 75.85 -40.95 23.13
C GLU A 289 77.02 -40.03 22.77
N ILE A 290 77.28 -38.95 23.53
CA ILE A 290 78.33 -37.96 23.22
C ILE A 290 79.62 -38.16 24.02
N GLN A 291 79.70 -39.22 24.82
CA GLN A 291 80.86 -39.53 25.66
C GLN A 291 82.13 -39.75 24.82
N ASP A 292 82.01 -40.42 23.67
CA ASP A 292 83.16 -40.71 22.80
C ASP A 292 83.75 -39.46 22.14
N VAL A 293 82.94 -38.40 21.96
CA VAL A 293 83.32 -37.15 21.28
C VAL A 293 83.76 -36.07 22.25
N THR A 294 83.22 -36.07 23.48
CA THR A 294 83.39 -34.97 24.45
C THR A 294 84.00 -35.41 25.78
N GLY A 295 84.07 -36.71 26.09
CA GLY A 295 84.63 -37.24 27.34
C GLY A 295 83.74 -37.09 28.58
N TYR A 296 82.57 -36.44 28.49
CA TYR A 296 81.64 -36.22 29.61
C TYR A 296 80.24 -36.76 29.28
N THR A 297 79.50 -37.21 30.31
CA THR A 297 78.14 -37.77 30.18
C THR A 297 77.05 -36.86 30.73
N VAL A 298 77.38 -36.00 31.70
CA VAL A 298 76.45 -35.10 32.39
C VAL A 298 76.88 -33.65 32.19
N PHE A 299 75.95 -32.82 31.74
CA PHE A 299 76.13 -31.40 31.50
C PHE A 299 75.08 -30.59 32.27
N GLU A 300 75.50 -29.53 32.94
CA GLU A 300 74.59 -28.54 33.52
C GLU A 300 74.44 -27.39 32.52
N CYS A 301 73.20 -27.17 32.09
CA CYS A 301 72.87 -26.20 31.06
C CYS A 301 72.06 -25.03 31.62
N ASN A 302 72.45 -23.81 31.27
CA ASN A 302 71.73 -22.59 31.59
C ASN A 302 70.88 -22.16 30.38
N HIS A 303 69.56 -22.12 30.56
CA HIS A 303 68.62 -21.61 29.57
C HIS A 303 68.42 -20.11 29.78
N THR A 304 69.19 -19.31 29.04
CA THR A 304 69.26 -17.84 29.12
C THR A 304 67.89 -17.15 29.04
N MET A 305 66.93 -17.71 28.31
CA MET A 305 65.60 -17.13 28.09
C MET A 305 64.49 -17.69 29.00
N ALA A 306 64.81 -18.62 29.91
CA ALA A 306 63.82 -19.27 30.77
C ALA A 306 62.97 -18.25 31.57
N HIS A 307 63.62 -17.26 32.18
CA HIS A 307 62.94 -16.25 33.00
C HIS A 307 62.04 -15.36 32.15
N LEU A 308 62.51 -14.94 30.98
CA LEU A 308 61.74 -14.08 30.07
C LEU A 308 60.51 -14.82 29.52
N PHE A 309 60.66 -16.07 29.04
CA PHE A 309 59.52 -16.85 28.55
C PHE A 309 58.55 -17.28 29.64
N SER A 310 59.02 -17.53 30.87
CA SER A 310 58.13 -17.75 32.00
C SER A 310 57.25 -16.51 32.25
N LYS A 311 57.84 -15.31 32.32
CA LYS A 311 57.10 -14.04 32.48
C LYS A 311 56.17 -13.76 31.29
N LEU A 312 56.63 -14.01 30.07
CA LEU A 312 55.84 -13.84 28.85
C LEU A 312 54.64 -14.79 28.82
N SER A 313 54.81 -16.02 29.31
CA SER A 313 53.72 -16.99 29.39
C SER A 313 52.70 -16.66 30.48
N TYR A 314 53.13 -16.17 31.65
CA TYR A 314 52.19 -15.62 32.65
C TYR A 314 51.42 -14.40 32.11
N CYS A 315 52.08 -13.51 31.38
CA CYS A 315 51.43 -12.37 30.72
C CYS A 315 50.41 -12.84 29.67
N TYR A 316 50.77 -13.83 28.86
CA TYR A 316 49.87 -14.44 27.88
C TYR A 316 48.66 -15.12 28.53
N LEU A 317 48.86 -15.89 29.60
CA LEU A 317 47.79 -16.52 30.38
C LEU A 317 46.80 -15.50 30.92
N PHE A 318 47.29 -14.36 31.43
CA PHE A 318 46.45 -13.27 31.90
C PHE A 318 45.59 -12.67 30.78
N LEU A 319 46.19 -12.39 29.61
CA LEU A 319 45.45 -11.87 28.45
C LEU A 319 44.41 -12.86 27.93
N VAL A 320 44.76 -14.15 27.86
CA VAL A 320 43.85 -15.23 27.48
C VAL A 320 42.71 -15.34 28.50
N ALA A 321 42.97 -15.20 29.80
CA ALA A 321 41.94 -15.18 30.84
C ALA A 321 40.93 -14.04 30.63
N ILE A 322 41.39 -12.82 30.35
CA ILE A 322 40.52 -11.69 30.04
C ILE A 322 39.69 -11.98 28.77
N TYR A 323 40.33 -12.47 27.70
CA TYR A 323 39.64 -12.85 26.46
C TYR A 323 38.55 -13.91 26.70
N GLY A 324 38.84 -14.90 27.53
CA GLY A 324 37.91 -15.95 27.92
C GLY A 324 36.74 -15.45 28.74
N LEU A 325 36.97 -14.55 29.70
CA LEU A 325 35.91 -13.89 30.48
C LEU A 325 34.97 -13.09 29.57
N THR A 326 35.51 -12.33 28.62
CA THR A 326 34.68 -11.64 27.61
C THR A 326 33.90 -12.64 26.75
N SER A 327 34.52 -13.74 26.32
CA SER A 327 33.84 -14.78 25.53
C SER A 327 32.73 -15.48 26.33
N LEU A 328 32.93 -15.73 27.62
CA LEU A 328 31.91 -16.29 28.51
C LEU A 328 30.75 -15.31 28.71
N TYR A 329 31.03 -14.01 28.86
CA TYR A 329 29.99 -12.98 28.88
C TYR A 329 29.16 -12.98 27.59
N THR A 330 29.80 -13.06 26.41
CA THR A 330 29.07 -13.14 25.14
C THR A 330 28.21 -14.39 25.04
N SER A 331 28.72 -15.53 25.52
CA SER A 331 27.95 -16.77 25.57
C SER A 331 26.75 -16.64 26.52
N TYR A 332 26.93 -16.03 27.69
CA TYR A 332 25.85 -15.78 28.63
C TYR A 332 24.77 -14.88 28.00
N TRP A 333 25.16 -13.77 27.40
CA TRP A 333 24.22 -12.86 26.70
C TRP A 333 23.41 -13.58 25.62
N LEU A 334 24.07 -14.44 24.84
CA LEU A 334 23.46 -15.19 23.73
C LEU A 334 22.38 -16.20 24.18
N PHE A 335 22.54 -16.78 25.38
CA PHE A 335 21.63 -17.79 25.92
C PHE A 335 20.64 -17.25 26.96
N TYR A 336 20.94 -16.12 27.59
CA TYR A 336 20.06 -15.50 28.58
C TYR A 336 18.78 -14.92 27.96
N ARG A 337 18.86 -14.40 26.72
CA ARG A 337 17.71 -13.86 25.98
C ARG A 337 17.52 -14.61 24.67
N SER A 338 16.27 -14.85 24.28
CA SER A 338 15.95 -15.38 22.95
C SER A 338 16.23 -14.32 21.88
N LEU A 339 17.38 -14.42 21.20
CA LEU A 339 17.77 -13.49 20.14
C LEU A 339 17.10 -13.77 18.78
N LYS A 340 16.28 -14.83 18.70
CA LYS A 340 15.50 -15.18 17.51
C LYS A 340 14.23 -14.34 17.35
N GLU A 341 13.81 -13.62 18.37
CA GLU A 341 12.64 -12.73 18.30
C GLU A 341 13.05 -11.33 18.77
N TYR A 342 12.70 -10.31 17.99
CA TYR A 342 12.95 -8.91 18.32
C TYR A 342 11.62 -8.16 18.31
N SER A 343 11.27 -7.57 19.46
CA SER A 343 10.07 -6.76 19.62
C SER A 343 10.39 -5.28 19.59
N PHE A 344 9.59 -4.52 18.83
CA PHE A 344 9.69 -3.06 18.76
C PHE A 344 8.85 -2.36 19.84
N GLU A 345 8.58 -3.00 20.97
CA GLU A 345 7.65 -2.50 22.00
C GLU A 345 8.04 -1.11 22.52
N TYR A 346 9.33 -0.92 22.85
CA TYR A 346 9.85 0.39 23.26
C TYR A 346 9.65 1.46 22.17
N VAL A 347 9.91 1.12 20.91
CA VAL A 347 9.75 2.04 19.78
C VAL A 347 8.27 2.37 19.56
N ARG A 348 7.36 1.40 19.68
CA ARG A 348 5.90 1.63 19.58
C ARG A 348 5.41 2.61 20.65
N HIS A 349 5.88 2.47 21.88
CA HIS A 349 5.54 3.39 22.97
C HIS A 349 6.11 4.79 22.80
N GLU A 350 7.34 4.91 22.32
CA GLU A 350 8.01 6.20 22.16
C GLU A 350 7.55 6.96 20.90
N THR A 351 7.30 6.23 19.81
CA THR A 351 6.92 6.82 18.51
C THR A 351 5.43 6.90 18.28
N GLY A 352 4.58 6.32 19.12
CA GLY A 352 3.12 6.28 18.93
C GLY A 352 2.63 5.44 17.73
N ILE A 353 3.55 4.88 16.94
CA ILE A 353 3.24 4.05 15.77
C ILE A 353 3.05 2.61 16.23
N SER A 354 1.80 2.16 16.40
CA SER A 354 1.47 0.85 16.97
C SER A 354 1.51 -0.32 15.98
N ASP A 355 1.54 -0.06 14.67
CA ASP A 355 1.47 -1.05 13.60
C ASP A 355 2.81 -1.69 13.22
N ILE A 356 3.90 -1.30 13.90
CA ILE A 356 5.24 -1.86 13.64
C ILE A 356 5.24 -3.37 13.99
N PRO A 357 5.57 -4.26 13.03
CA PRO A 357 5.56 -5.69 13.24
C PRO A 357 6.79 -6.16 14.01
N ASP A 358 6.61 -7.16 14.87
CA ASP A 358 7.72 -7.88 15.49
C ASP A 358 8.36 -8.84 14.45
N VAL A 359 9.67 -9.05 14.58
CA VAL A 359 10.48 -9.75 13.57
C VAL A 359 11.23 -10.94 14.15
N LYS A 360 11.59 -11.89 13.28
CA LYS A 360 12.12 -13.21 13.70
C LYS A 360 13.44 -13.57 13.02
N ASN A 361 14.10 -14.60 13.58
CA ASN A 361 15.25 -15.31 13.00
C ASN A 361 16.48 -14.43 12.76
N ASP A 362 17.20 -14.60 11.64
CA ASP A 362 18.41 -13.84 11.31
C ASP A 362 18.18 -12.31 11.35
N PHE A 363 16.98 -11.85 10.99
CA PHE A 363 16.66 -10.42 10.99
C PHE A 363 16.55 -9.85 12.41
N ALA A 364 15.90 -10.59 13.31
CA ALA A 364 15.85 -10.25 14.73
C ALA A 364 17.25 -10.23 15.36
N PHE A 365 18.08 -11.22 15.03
CA PHE A 365 19.46 -11.30 15.53
C PHE A 365 20.28 -10.07 15.11
N MET A 366 20.22 -9.68 13.83
CA MET A 366 20.93 -8.51 13.34
C MET A 366 20.47 -7.20 14.00
N LEU A 367 19.16 -7.05 14.27
CA LEU A 367 18.63 -5.89 14.99
C LEU A 367 19.07 -5.85 16.45
N HIS A 368 19.08 -6.99 17.16
CA HIS A 368 19.65 -7.06 18.51
C HIS A 368 21.12 -6.64 18.53
N MET A 369 21.92 -7.03 17.52
CA MET A 369 23.32 -6.63 17.42
C MET A 369 23.51 -5.12 17.22
N ILE A 370 22.66 -4.49 16.39
CA ILE A 370 22.68 -3.03 16.18
C ILE A 370 22.23 -2.28 17.42
N ASP A 371 21.22 -2.79 18.14
CA ASP A 371 20.69 -2.14 19.33
C ASP A 371 21.75 -2.01 20.45
N GLN A 372 22.71 -2.95 20.48
CA GLN A 372 23.89 -2.88 21.36
C GLN A 372 24.94 -1.85 20.91
N TYR A 373 24.89 -1.43 19.65
CA TYR A 373 25.76 -0.38 19.11
C TYR A 373 25.13 1.00 19.32
N ASP A 374 23.93 1.24 18.77
CA ASP A 374 23.16 2.47 18.96
C ASP A 374 21.66 2.22 18.65
N PRO A 375 20.74 2.42 19.62
CA PRO A 375 19.30 2.22 19.43
C PRO A 375 18.65 3.22 18.45
N LEU A 376 19.34 4.30 18.05
CA LEU A 376 18.80 5.23 17.07
C LEU A 376 18.60 4.58 15.69
N TYR A 377 19.44 3.62 15.33
CA TYR A 377 19.33 2.88 14.08
C TYR A 377 18.08 2.02 14.05
N SER A 378 17.78 1.26 15.12
CA SER A 378 16.58 0.44 15.21
C SER A 378 15.33 1.30 15.19
N LYS A 379 15.33 2.45 15.89
CA LYS A 379 14.23 3.43 15.90
C LYS A 379 13.93 4.01 14.52
N ARG A 380 14.93 4.51 13.80
CA ARG A 380 14.74 5.07 12.44
C ARG A 380 14.36 3.99 11.43
N PHE A 381 14.91 2.80 11.57
CA PHE A 381 14.58 1.67 10.71
C PHE A 381 13.13 1.20 10.89
N ALA A 382 12.60 1.23 12.13
CA ALA A 382 11.23 0.80 12.44
C ALA A 382 10.15 1.58 11.66
N VAL A 383 10.40 2.86 11.35
CA VAL A 383 9.48 3.70 10.55
C VAL A 383 9.21 3.06 9.17
N PHE A 384 10.23 2.44 8.56
CA PHE A 384 10.10 1.77 7.26
C PHE A 384 9.43 0.40 7.31
N LEU A 385 9.10 -0.10 8.51
CA LEU A 385 8.32 -1.32 8.70
C LEU A 385 6.82 -1.04 8.93
N SER A 386 6.43 0.23 9.12
CA SER A 386 5.05 0.65 9.37
C SER A 386 4.26 0.87 8.07
N GLU A 387 3.08 0.26 7.98
CA GLU A 387 2.14 0.46 6.87
C GLU A 387 1.47 1.84 6.95
N VAL A 388 1.22 2.35 8.17
CA VAL A 388 0.70 3.70 8.38
C VAL A 388 1.68 4.75 7.87
N SER A 389 2.97 4.58 8.14
CA SER A 389 4.02 5.46 7.60
C SER A 389 4.07 5.38 6.06
N GLU A 390 3.99 4.19 5.48
CA GLU A 390 3.95 4.00 4.03
C GLU A 390 2.74 4.70 3.38
N ASN A 391 1.56 4.62 4.00
CA ASN A 391 0.35 5.27 3.53
C ASN A 391 0.44 6.80 3.63
N LYS A 392 1.01 7.34 4.72
CA LYS A 392 1.29 8.77 4.86
C LYS A 392 2.25 9.26 3.75
N LEU A 393 3.30 8.49 3.44
CA LEU A 393 4.21 8.83 2.36
C LEU A 393 3.51 8.82 0.99
N LYS A 394 2.68 7.80 0.72
CA LYS A 394 1.89 7.72 -0.52
C LYS A 394 0.96 8.91 -0.68
N GLN A 395 0.29 9.34 0.38
CA GLN A 395 -0.58 10.52 0.37
C GLN A 395 0.21 11.81 0.09
N LEU A 396 1.38 12.00 0.71
CA LEU A 396 2.23 13.15 0.43
C LEU A 396 2.76 13.17 -1.01
N ASN A 397 3.22 12.03 -1.51
CA ASN A 397 3.65 11.90 -2.91
C ASN A 397 2.48 12.22 -3.86
N LEU A 398 1.27 11.74 -3.55
CA LEU A 398 0.07 12.04 -4.31
C LEU A 398 -0.22 13.55 -4.34
N ASN A 399 -0.14 14.23 -3.20
CA ASN A 399 -0.32 15.69 -3.11
C ASN A 399 0.73 16.46 -3.94
N HIS A 400 1.98 15.99 -3.97
CA HIS A 400 3.04 16.57 -4.81
C HIS A 400 2.81 16.35 -6.31
N GLU A 401 2.25 15.19 -6.70
CA GLU A 401 1.97 14.89 -8.11
C GLU A 401 0.74 15.59 -8.65
N TRP A 402 -0.22 15.90 -7.78
CA TRP A 402 -1.49 16.53 -8.09
C TRP A 402 -1.55 17.93 -7.49
N THR A 403 -0.82 18.87 -8.10
CA THR A 403 -0.91 20.28 -7.71
C THR A 403 -2.26 20.88 -8.11
N PRO A 404 -2.71 21.96 -7.44
CA PRO A 404 -3.96 22.63 -7.78
C PRO A 404 -4.00 23.09 -9.24
N ASP A 405 -2.89 23.58 -9.80
CA ASP A 405 -2.81 23.99 -11.22
C ASP A 405 -3.08 22.83 -12.19
N LYS A 406 -2.52 21.65 -11.89
CA LYS A 406 -2.71 20.45 -12.70
C LYS A 406 -4.14 19.92 -12.59
N LEU A 407 -4.77 20.08 -11.43
CA LEU A 407 -6.19 19.74 -11.26
C LEU A 407 -7.09 20.73 -12.00
N ARG A 408 -6.78 22.03 -11.99
CA ARG A 408 -7.53 23.06 -12.74
C ARG A 408 -7.54 22.80 -14.24
N GLN A 409 -6.43 22.31 -14.80
CA GLN A 409 -6.35 21.90 -16.21
C GLN A 409 -7.28 20.73 -16.57
N ARG A 410 -7.75 19.96 -15.58
CA ARG A 410 -8.65 18.82 -15.77
C ARG A 410 -10.11 19.11 -15.45
N LEU A 411 -10.44 20.34 -15.06
CA LEU A 411 -11.82 20.75 -14.83
C LEU A 411 -12.58 20.76 -16.16
N GLN A 412 -13.75 20.14 -16.16
CA GLN A 412 -14.63 20.06 -17.33
C GLN A 412 -16.04 20.45 -16.93
N THR A 413 -16.82 20.98 -17.86
CA THR A 413 -18.24 21.26 -17.61
C THR A 413 -19.07 20.01 -17.90
N ASN A 414 -19.77 19.51 -16.88
CA ASN A 414 -20.67 18.36 -17.03
C ASN A 414 -21.95 18.77 -17.79
N GLN A 415 -22.79 17.81 -18.19
CA GLN A 415 -24.05 18.02 -18.93
C GLN A 415 -25.03 18.96 -18.22
N ASN A 416 -24.92 19.06 -16.90
CA ASN A 416 -25.71 19.95 -16.05
C ASN A 416 -25.09 21.36 -15.91
N ASN A 417 -24.11 21.73 -16.75
CA ASN A 417 -23.34 22.98 -16.69
C ASN A 417 -22.63 23.22 -15.34
N ARG A 418 -22.25 22.15 -14.63
CA ARG A 418 -21.46 22.24 -13.39
C ARG A 418 -19.99 22.03 -13.69
N LEU A 419 -19.12 22.75 -12.99
CA LEU A 419 -17.68 22.54 -13.04
C LEU A 419 -17.35 21.22 -12.32
N GLU A 420 -16.95 20.20 -13.08
CA GLU A 420 -16.67 18.85 -12.62
C GLU A 420 -15.17 18.52 -12.65
N LEU A 421 -14.69 17.88 -11.59
CA LEU A 421 -13.38 17.24 -11.53
C LEU A 421 -13.56 15.73 -11.50
N GLN A 422 -13.01 15.04 -12.49
CA GLN A 422 -12.98 13.57 -12.55
C GLN A 422 -11.60 13.03 -12.15
N LEU A 423 -11.60 12.17 -11.12
CA LEU A 423 -10.42 11.45 -10.64
C LEU A 423 -10.64 9.94 -10.84
N PHE A 424 -9.67 9.29 -11.51
CA PHE A 424 -9.76 7.90 -11.92
C PHE A 424 -8.54 7.11 -11.48
N MET A 425 -8.75 5.96 -10.82
CA MET A 425 -7.72 5.00 -10.42
C MET A 425 -6.57 5.60 -9.61
N LEU A 426 -6.88 6.45 -8.64
CA LEU A 426 -5.88 6.98 -7.70
C LEU A 426 -5.76 6.08 -6.47
N PRO A 427 -4.53 5.90 -5.93
CA PRO A 427 -4.32 5.11 -4.70
C PRO A 427 -4.91 5.77 -3.44
N GLY A 428 -5.24 7.06 -3.52
CA GLY A 428 -5.84 7.87 -2.47
C GLY A 428 -6.54 9.09 -3.08
N LEU A 429 -7.08 9.98 -2.24
CA LEU A 429 -7.67 11.25 -2.68
C LEU A 429 -6.69 12.39 -2.34
N PRO A 430 -6.17 13.14 -3.33
CA PRO A 430 -5.25 14.24 -3.06
C PRO A 430 -5.93 15.34 -2.26
N ASP A 431 -5.25 15.87 -1.23
CA ASP A 431 -5.79 16.94 -0.38
C ASP A 431 -5.93 18.27 -1.13
N THR A 432 -5.09 18.47 -2.15
CA THR A 432 -5.10 19.62 -3.06
C THR A 432 -6.41 19.76 -3.85
N VAL A 433 -7.22 18.69 -3.95
CA VAL A 433 -8.56 18.74 -4.55
C VAL A 433 -9.48 19.67 -3.76
N PHE A 434 -9.32 19.71 -2.43
CA PHE A 434 -10.16 20.53 -1.55
C PHE A 434 -9.79 22.00 -1.55
N GLU A 435 -8.65 22.38 -2.13
CA GLU A 435 -8.24 23.78 -2.34
C GLU A 435 -8.96 24.44 -3.53
N LEU A 436 -9.67 23.66 -4.35
CA LEU A 436 -10.36 24.15 -5.55
C LEU A 436 -11.75 24.66 -5.22
N THR A 437 -11.84 25.88 -4.66
CA THR A 437 -13.11 26.47 -4.21
C THR A 437 -14.18 26.62 -5.30
N GLU A 438 -13.77 26.66 -6.57
CA GLU A 438 -14.65 26.74 -7.75
C GLU A 438 -15.34 25.42 -8.14
N LEU A 439 -15.02 24.31 -7.45
CA LEU A 439 -15.52 22.99 -7.79
C LEU A 439 -16.99 22.79 -7.39
N GLN A 440 -17.83 22.45 -8.37
CA GLN A 440 -19.26 22.21 -8.15
C GLN A 440 -19.65 20.72 -8.17
N SER A 441 -18.86 19.90 -8.85
CA SER A 441 -19.08 18.46 -8.98
C SER A 441 -17.78 17.67 -8.84
N LEU A 442 -17.77 16.65 -7.98
CA LEU A 442 -16.64 15.76 -7.81
C LEU A 442 -17.00 14.35 -8.24
N LYS A 443 -16.25 13.80 -9.20
CA LYS A 443 -16.43 12.45 -9.71
C LYS A 443 -15.23 11.57 -9.38
N LEU A 444 -15.46 10.56 -8.55
CA LEU A 444 -14.46 9.61 -8.08
C LEU A 444 -14.74 8.24 -8.67
N GLU A 445 -13.74 7.65 -9.32
CA GLU A 445 -13.84 6.34 -9.97
C GLU A 445 -12.69 5.42 -9.51
N ILE A 446 -13.07 4.27 -8.94
CA ILE A 446 -12.14 3.20 -8.47
C ILE A 446 -11.15 3.74 -7.42
N ILE A 447 -11.69 4.36 -6.37
CA ILE A 447 -10.91 4.88 -5.22
C ILE A 447 -11.46 4.24 -3.94
N ASN A 448 -10.64 3.39 -3.31
CA ASN A 448 -11.06 2.54 -2.20
C ASN A 448 -10.30 2.83 -0.91
N ASN A 449 -10.97 2.60 0.22
CA ASN A 449 -10.45 2.77 1.58
C ASN A 449 -9.99 4.20 1.91
N VAL A 450 -10.61 5.19 1.27
CA VAL A 450 -10.27 6.60 1.48
C VAL A 450 -11.25 7.25 2.45
N THR A 451 -10.73 8.12 3.31
CA THR A 451 -11.54 8.96 4.19
C THR A 451 -11.59 10.37 3.62
N ILE A 452 -12.77 10.94 3.41
CA ILE A 452 -12.89 12.35 3.03
C ILE A 452 -12.55 13.21 4.26
N PRO A 453 -11.50 14.04 4.19
CA PRO A 453 -11.04 14.87 5.30
C PRO A 453 -11.99 16.03 5.60
N ALA A 454 -11.75 16.70 6.73
CA ALA A 454 -12.47 17.90 7.14
C ALA A 454 -12.35 19.06 6.13
N SER A 455 -11.26 19.10 5.35
CA SER A 455 -10.99 20.15 4.35
C SER A 455 -12.04 20.24 3.24
N VAL A 456 -12.90 19.23 3.07
CA VAL A 456 -14.04 19.32 2.14
C VAL A 456 -14.95 20.53 2.44
N SER A 457 -14.93 21.04 3.67
CA SER A 457 -15.69 22.24 4.03
C SER A 457 -15.24 23.51 3.31
N GLN A 458 -14.07 23.51 2.67
CA GLN A 458 -13.57 24.62 1.85
C GLN A 458 -14.28 24.70 0.50
N LEU A 459 -14.94 23.63 0.05
CA LEU A 459 -15.61 23.54 -1.24
C LEU A 459 -17.07 24.04 -1.17
N GLU A 460 -17.28 25.32 -0.84
CA GLU A 460 -18.62 25.90 -0.60
C GLU A 460 -19.63 25.67 -1.74
N ASP A 461 -19.16 25.62 -2.98
CA ASP A 461 -19.98 25.44 -4.18
C ASP A 461 -20.26 23.97 -4.56
N LEU A 462 -19.76 23.00 -3.78
CA LEU A 462 -19.91 21.57 -4.09
C LEU A 462 -21.37 21.12 -3.94
N GLN A 463 -22.01 20.77 -5.06
CA GLN A 463 -23.41 20.35 -5.12
C GLN A 463 -23.62 18.92 -5.60
N GLU A 464 -22.66 18.33 -6.30
CA GLU A 464 -22.75 16.99 -6.88
C GLU A 464 -21.55 16.11 -6.53
N LEU A 465 -21.81 14.89 -6.07
CA LEU A 465 -20.80 13.89 -5.78
C LEU A 465 -21.14 12.59 -6.54
N SER A 466 -20.19 12.11 -7.34
CA SER A 466 -20.32 10.89 -8.12
C SER A 466 -19.29 9.86 -7.66
N LEU A 467 -19.76 8.70 -7.21
CA LEU A 467 -18.96 7.63 -6.61
C LEU A 467 -19.11 6.35 -7.42
N TYR A 468 -18.12 5.99 -8.22
CA TYR A 468 -18.17 4.78 -9.06
C TYR A 468 -17.17 3.74 -8.57
N GLN A 469 -17.67 2.64 -8.01
CA GLN A 469 -16.87 1.56 -7.42
C GLN A 469 -15.87 2.10 -6.38
N CYS A 470 -16.37 2.92 -5.45
CA CYS A 470 -15.57 3.59 -4.43
C CYS A 470 -16.04 3.21 -3.03
N SER A 471 -15.10 2.85 -2.14
CA SER A 471 -15.37 2.69 -0.71
C SER A 471 -14.85 3.88 0.09
N LEU A 472 -15.78 4.73 0.54
CA LEU A 472 -15.48 5.99 1.23
C LEU A 472 -16.00 6.03 2.65
N LYS A 473 -15.12 6.44 3.57
CA LYS A 473 -15.50 6.85 4.92
C LYS A 473 -15.52 8.38 4.98
N LEU A 474 -16.40 8.96 5.80
CA LEU A 474 -16.42 10.40 6.01
C LEU A 474 -15.91 10.72 7.40
N HIS A 475 -15.11 11.78 7.50
CA HIS A 475 -14.88 12.45 8.77
C HIS A 475 -16.19 13.06 9.30
N THR A 476 -16.30 13.23 10.62
CA THR A 476 -17.52 13.75 11.26
C THR A 476 -17.87 15.17 10.78
N SER A 477 -16.86 16.05 10.67
CA SER A 477 -17.03 17.40 10.13
C SER A 477 -17.41 17.41 8.64
N ALA A 478 -16.80 16.54 7.84
CA ALA A 478 -17.14 16.37 6.42
C ALA A 478 -18.60 15.93 6.24
N THR A 479 -19.09 15.07 7.14
CA THR A 479 -20.50 14.63 7.13
C THR A 479 -21.45 15.79 7.40
N SER A 480 -21.15 16.66 8.36
CA SER A 480 -21.97 17.85 8.65
C SER A 480 -22.03 18.80 7.45
N PHE A 481 -20.90 19.02 6.78
CA PHE A 481 -20.83 19.85 5.58
C PHE A 481 -21.64 19.26 4.41
N LEU A 482 -21.40 17.98 4.06
CA LEU A 482 -22.08 17.32 2.95
C LEU A 482 -23.59 17.20 3.18
N LYS A 483 -24.01 17.06 4.44
CA LYS A 483 -25.41 16.97 4.83
C LYS A 483 -26.22 18.21 4.46
N GLU A 484 -25.60 19.38 4.45
CA GLU A 484 -26.25 20.66 4.17
C GLU A 484 -26.06 21.11 2.71
N ASN A 485 -24.92 20.80 2.08
CA ASN A 485 -24.60 21.35 0.75
C ASN A 485 -24.87 20.39 -0.41
N LEU A 486 -24.85 19.08 -0.20
CA LEU A 486 -24.95 18.12 -1.29
C LEU A 486 -26.40 17.97 -1.79
N LYS A 487 -26.62 18.31 -3.07
CA LYS A 487 -27.93 18.23 -3.73
C LYS A 487 -28.08 16.99 -4.61
N VAL A 488 -26.99 16.53 -5.22
CA VAL A 488 -26.99 15.39 -6.15
C VAL A 488 -25.95 14.37 -5.71
N LEU A 489 -26.37 13.10 -5.62
CA LEU A 489 -25.47 11.98 -5.35
C LEU A 489 -25.67 10.90 -6.41
N ARG A 490 -24.58 10.49 -7.04
CA ARG A 490 -24.54 9.35 -7.96
C ARG A 490 -23.67 8.27 -7.36
N VAL A 491 -24.20 7.07 -7.20
CA VAL A 491 -23.45 5.92 -6.68
C VAL A 491 -23.59 4.77 -7.66
N LYS A 492 -22.46 4.31 -8.17
CA LYS A 492 -22.35 3.07 -8.93
C LYS A 492 -21.57 2.06 -8.10
N PHE A 493 -22.16 0.90 -7.84
CA PHE A 493 -21.62 -0.13 -6.97
C PHE A 493 -21.83 -1.52 -7.57
N ASP A 494 -20.94 -2.45 -7.23
CA ASP A 494 -21.07 -3.84 -7.67
C ASP A 494 -21.73 -4.70 -6.59
N ASP A 495 -21.38 -4.47 -5.32
CA ASP A 495 -21.95 -5.13 -4.14
C ASP A 495 -22.67 -4.12 -3.23
N ASN A 496 -23.74 -4.58 -2.57
CA ASN A 496 -24.55 -3.80 -1.64
C ASN A 496 -23.74 -3.28 -0.44
N LYS A 497 -22.63 -3.95 -0.10
CA LYS A 497 -21.73 -3.54 1.00
C LYS A 497 -20.95 -2.26 0.69
N GLU A 498 -20.83 -1.89 -0.59
CA GLU A 498 -20.14 -0.68 -1.02
C GLU A 498 -21.01 0.57 -0.90
N LEU A 499 -22.32 0.41 -0.65
CA LEU A 499 -23.23 1.53 -0.45
C LEU A 499 -22.86 2.30 0.83
N PRO A 500 -22.60 3.62 0.74
CA PRO A 500 -22.18 4.38 1.91
C PRO A 500 -23.35 4.66 2.86
N ASN A 501 -23.25 4.21 4.11
CA ASN A 501 -24.29 4.43 5.14
C ASN A 501 -24.58 5.91 5.43
N TRP A 502 -23.61 6.80 5.21
CA TRP A 502 -23.77 8.24 5.43
C TRP A 502 -24.69 8.90 4.38
N MET A 503 -24.96 8.24 3.24
CA MET A 503 -25.89 8.73 2.21
C MET A 503 -27.27 9.05 2.78
N TYR A 504 -27.75 8.24 3.73
CA TYR A 504 -29.09 8.39 4.33
C TYR A 504 -29.19 9.57 5.29
N VAL A 505 -28.06 10.19 5.67
CA VAL A 505 -28.02 11.30 6.62
C VAL A 505 -28.15 12.66 5.90
N LEU A 506 -28.03 12.67 4.57
CA LEU A 506 -28.04 13.87 3.73
C LEU A 506 -29.43 14.51 3.69
N ARG A 507 -29.60 15.67 4.33
CA ARG A 507 -30.92 16.31 4.49
C ARG A 507 -31.37 17.08 3.25
N ASN A 508 -30.43 17.71 2.54
CA ASN A 508 -30.70 18.56 1.39
C ASN A 508 -30.54 17.85 0.04
N LEU A 509 -30.44 16.51 0.05
CA LEU A 509 -30.33 15.73 -1.17
C LEU A 509 -31.64 15.78 -1.97
N GLU A 510 -31.56 16.29 -3.20
CA GLU A 510 -32.71 16.42 -4.12
C GLU A 510 -32.74 15.31 -5.16
N GLU A 511 -31.58 14.86 -5.63
CA GLU A 511 -31.46 13.82 -6.65
C GLU A 511 -30.51 12.69 -6.23
N LEU A 512 -31.00 11.45 -6.32
CA LEU A 512 -30.24 10.25 -6.00
C LEU A 512 -30.23 9.31 -7.20
N TYR A 513 -29.03 8.96 -7.66
CA TYR A 513 -28.81 7.99 -8.74
C TYR A 513 -28.07 6.78 -8.17
N LEU A 514 -28.71 5.61 -8.17
CA LEU A 514 -28.10 4.34 -7.77
C LEU A 514 -28.02 3.42 -8.97
N SER A 515 -26.84 2.90 -9.25
CA SER A 515 -26.60 1.93 -10.33
C SER A 515 -25.80 0.75 -9.78
N GLY A 516 -26.41 -0.41 -9.67
CA GLY A 516 -25.76 -1.59 -9.13
C GLY A 516 -26.74 -2.72 -8.90
N SER A 517 -26.23 -3.93 -8.68
CA SER A 517 -27.08 -5.10 -8.41
C SER A 517 -27.51 -5.09 -6.95
N LEU A 518 -28.75 -4.66 -6.65
CA LEU A 518 -29.31 -4.71 -5.30
C LEU A 518 -29.63 -6.15 -4.81
N GLY A 519 -29.48 -7.15 -5.68
CA GLY A 519 -29.80 -8.54 -5.38
C GLY A 519 -31.31 -8.82 -5.36
N PRO A 520 -31.73 -10.10 -5.49
CA PRO A 520 -33.14 -10.45 -5.66
C PRO A 520 -34.02 -10.16 -4.44
N ASP A 521 -33.43 -10.09 -3.25
CA ASP A 521 -34.08 -9.82 -1.95
C ASP A 521 -33.97 -8.34 -1.51
N ALA A 522 -33.99 -7.40 -2.45
CA ALA A 522 -33.94 -5.96 -2.16
C ALA A 522 -35.03 -5.49 -1.16
N SER A 523 -36.13 -6.23 -0.98
CA SER A 523 -37.16 -5.97 0.04
C SER A 523 -36.74 -6.28 1.48
N LYS A 524 -35.68 -7.07 1.69
CA LYS A 524 -35.08 -7.36 3.01
C LYS A 524 -33.73 -6.63 3.22
N ASN A 525 -33.28 -5.86 2.23
CA ASN A 525 -32.06 -5.07 2.36
C ASN A 525 -32.29 -3.93 3.35
N ILE A 526 -31.89 -4.19 4.61
CA ILE A 526 -31.82 -3.24 5.73
C ILE A 526 -31.20 -1.90 5.30
N VAL A 527 -30.28 -1.93 4.33
CA VAL A 527 -29.57 -0.77 3.79
C VAL A 527 -30.53 0.26 3.15
N LEU A 528 -31.60 -0.17 2.47
CA LEU A 528 -32.54 0.78 1.85
C LEU A 528 -33.62 1.30 2.81
N GLU A 529 -33.85 0.66 3.98
CA GLU A 529 -34.87 1.11 4.95
C GLU A 529 -34.63 2.57 5.40
N SER A 530 -33.37 2.99 5.43
CA SER A 530 -32.97 4.34 5.82
C SER A 530 -33.25 5.42 4.78
N LEU A 531 -33.76 5.10 3.58
CA LEU A 531 -34.16 6.11 2.57
C LEU A 531 -35.25 7.07 3.08
N ARG A 532 -36.07 6.65 4.04
CA ARG A 532 -37.12 7.47 4.66
C ARG A 532 -36.61 8.79 5.25
N GLU A 533 -35.34 8.85 5.62
CA GLU A 533 -34.72 10.06 6.18
C GLU A 533 -34.48 11.17 5.14
N LEU A 534 -34.50 10.84 3.84
CA LEU A 534 -34.27 11.77 2.74
C LEU A 534 -35.53 12.58 2.39
N LYS A 535 -35.89 13.53 3.25
CA LYS A 535 -37.14 14.31 3.14
C LYS A 535 -37.22 15.24 1.93
N CYS A 536 -36.08 15.69 1.40
CA CYS A 536 -36.00 16.63 0.28
C CYS A 536 -35.86 15.95 -1.10
N LEU A 537 -35.88 14.61 -1.14
CA LEU A 537 -35.63 13.85 -2.36
C LEU A 537 -36.79 14.05 -3.37
N LYS A 538 -36.47 14.64 -4.53
CA LYS A 538 -37.41 14.87 -5.63
C LYS A 538 -37.24 13.85 -6.74
N THR A 539 -36.01 13.42 -6.98
CA THR A 539 -35.64 12.55 -8.10
C THR A 539 -34.91 11.31 -7.61
N LEU A 540 -35.42 10.15 -8.00
CA LEU A 540 -34.79 8.87 -7.72
C LEU A 540 -34.58 8.11 -9.03
N TYR A 541 -33.32 7.82 -9.34
CA TYR A 541 -32.92 6.96 -10.44
C TYR A 541 -32.33 5.67 -9.88
N LEU A 542 -32.90 4.53 -10.28
CA LEU A 542 -32.43 3.21 -9.89
C LEU A 542 -32.19 2.37 -11.14
N LYS A 543 -30.94 1.95 -11.32
CA LYS A 543 -30.56 0.92 -12.27
C LYS A 543 -30.12 -0.32 -11.51
N SER A 544 -30.93 -1.38 -11.54
CA SER A 544 -30.72 -2.60 -10.75
C SER A 544 -31.52 -3.77 -11.33
N ASN A 545 -31.44 -4.94 -10.71
CA ASN A 545 -32.18 -6.16 -11.00
C ASN A 545 -33.32 -6.41 -9.97
N LEU A 546 -34.27 -5.48 -9.85
CA LEU A 546 -35.35 -5.53 -8.87
C LEU A 546 -36.48 -6.49 -9.28
N THR A 547 -36.88 -7.38 -8.38
CA THR A 547 -38.08 -8.22 -8.59
C THR A 547 -39.37 -7.51 -8.17
N LYS A 548 -39.28 -6.58 -7.22
CA LYS A 548 -40.39 -5.78 -6.66
C LYS A 548 -39.88 -4.40 -6.29
N ILE A 549 -40.76 -3.40 -6.28
CA ILE A 549 -40.45 -2.07 -5.74
C ILE A 549 -40.34 -2.16 -4.21
N PRO A 550 -39.17 -1.87 -3.59
CA PRO A 550 -38.98 -1.90 -2.14
C PRO A 550 -39.90 -0.94 -1.39
N GLN A 551 -40.31 -1.31 -0.18
CA GLN A 551 -41.16 -0.48 0.68
C GLN A 551 -40.49 0.85 1.05
N SER A 552 -39.17 0.88 1.15
CA SER A 552 -38.40 2.10 1.40
C SER A 552 -38.59 3.21 0.36
N ILE A 553 -38.79 2.85 -0.92
CA ILE A 553 -39.11 3.82 -1.98
C ILE A 553 -40.54 4.36 -1.80
N VAL A 554 -41.43 3.51 -1.32
CA VAL A 554 -42.82 3.89 -1.02
C VAL A 554 -42.87 4.86 0.16
N ASP A 555 -41.96 4.72 1.12
CA ASP A 555 -41.93 5.59 2.29
C ASP A 555 -41.51 7.04 1.96
N VAL A 556 -40.77 7.24 0.85
CA VAL A 556 -40.42 8.58 0.31
C VAL A 556 -41.42 9.10 -0.73
N SER A 557 -42.52 8.39 -0.96
CA SER A 557 -43.44 8.67 -2.07
C SER A 557 -44.22 9.98 -1.96
N SER A 558 -44.27 10.60 -0.78
CA SER A 558 -45.04 11.84 -0.57
C SER A 558 -44.41 13.07 -1.22
N HIS A 559 -43.09 13.06 -1.42
CA HIS A 559 -42.34 14.21 -1.96
C HIS A 559 -41.68 13.90 -3.31
N LEU A 560 -41.60 12.62 -3.70
CA LEU A 560 -40.95 12.22 -4.93
C LEU A 560 -41.74 12.72 -6.16
N GLN A 561 -41.05 13.39 -7.07
CA GLN A 561 -41.60 13.96 -8.30
C GLN A 561 -41.20 13.16 -9.54
N ARG A 562 -39.99 12.61 -9.56
CA ARG A 562 -39.44 11.85 -10.69
C ARG A 562 -38.92 10.50 -10.22
N LEU A 563 -39.42 9.43 -10.82
CA LEU A 563 -38.96 8.07 -10.55
C LEU A 563 -38.52 7.41 -11.86
N TYR A 564 -37.24 7.05 -11.93
CA TYR A 564 -36.63 6.35 -13.05
C TYR A 564 -36.18 4.96 -12.57
N LEU A 565 -36.79 3.91 -13.11
CA LEU A 565 -36.42 2.52 -12.85
C LEU A 565 -35.94 1.85 -14.14
N HIS A 566 -34.69 1.42 -14.15
CA HIS A 566 -34.09 0.64 -15.23
C HIS A 566 -33.74 -0.75 -14.71
N ASN A 567 -34.44 -1.79 -15.20
CA ASN A 567 -34.43 -3.09 -14.54
C ASN A 567 -33.60 -4.19 -15.22
N ASP A 568 -32.73 -3.81 -16.17
CA ASP A 568 -31.81 -4.68 -16.93
C ASP A 568 -32.42 -6.02 -17.43
N GLY A 569 -33.74 -6.05 -17.70
CA GLY A 569 -34.46 -7.21 -18.24
C GLY A 569 -35.08 -8.13 -17.19
N THR A 570 -34.99 -7.82 -15.89
CA THR A 570 -35.66 -8.59 -14.85
C THR A 570 -37.14 -8.22 -14.74
N LYS A 571 -38.00 -9.23 -14.52
CA LYS A 571 -39.44 -9.05 -14.42
C LYS A 571 -39.84 -8.37 -13.12
N LEU A 572 -40.39 -7.16 -13.24
CA LEU A 572 -40.87 -6.39 -12.12
C LEU A 572 -42.32 -6.78 -11.78
N VAL A 573 -42.52 -7.44 -10.63
CA VAL A 573 -43.80 -7.97 -10.17
C VAL A 573 -44.35 -7.09 -9.02
N MET A 574 -45.67 -7.07 -8.82
CA MET A 574 -46.35 -6.37 -7.72
C MET A 574 -46.16 -4.84 -7.70
N LEU A 575 -46.74 -4.15 -8.68
CA LEU A 575 -46.65 -2.69 -8.82
C LEU A 575 -47.74 -1.90 -8.06
N ASN A 576 -48.49 -2.57 -7.19
CA ASN A 576 -49.57 -1.94 -6.40
C ASN A 576 -49.07 -0.78 -5.52
N ASN A 577 -47.79 -0.82 -5.13
CA ASN A 577 -47.13 0.21 -4.34
C ASN A 577 -47.08 1.57 -5.04
N LEU A 578 -47.07 1.61 -6.37
CA LEU A 578 -47.09 2.86 -7.14
C LEU A 578 -48.32 3.72 -6.84
N LYS A 579 -49.45 3.11 -6.40
CA LYS A 579 -50.67 3.84 -6.06
C LYS A 579 -50.47 4.91 -4.98
N LYS A 580 -49.46 4.75 -4.12
CA LYS A 580 -49.14 5.69 -3.03
C LYS A 580 -48.33 6.90 -3.50
N MET A 581 -47.76 6.88 -4.72
CA MET A 581 -46.84 7.89 -5.23
C MET A 581 -47.55 9.02 -6.00
N THR A 582 -48.61 9.59 -5.43
CA THR A 582 -49.52 10.52 -6.14
C THR A 582 -48.90 11.86 -6.54
N SER A 583 -47.73 12.20 -5.98
CA SER A 583 -46.94 13.40 -6.33
C SER A 583 -46.09 13.25 -7.59
N LEU A 584 -45.98 12.04 -8.17
CA LEU A 584 -45.15 11.81 -9.35
C LEU A 584 -45.62 12.63 -10.55
N ILE A 585 -44.67 13.31 -11.16
CA ILE A 585 -44.78 14.09 -12.39
C ILE A 585 -44.22 13.28 -13.56
N GLU A 586 -43.10 12.58 -13.34
CA GLU A 586 -42.44 11.75 -14.35
C GLU A 586 -42.21 10.34 -13.81
N LEU A 587 -42.59 9.34 -14.60
CA LEU A 587 -42.38 7.93 -14.32
C LEU A 587 -41.75 7.25 -15.52
N GLU A 588 -40.59 6.64 -15.33
CA GLU A 588 -39.88 5.87 -16.34
C GLU A 588 -39.65 4.44 -15.83
N LEU A 589 -40.17 3.46 -16.55
CA LEU A 589 -40.00 2.03 -16.28
C LEU A 589 -39.42 1.36 -17.53
N VAL A 590 -38.10 1.12 -17.53
CA VAL A 590 -37.34 0.68 -18.72
C VAL A 590 -36.75 -0.69 -18.49
N ARG A 591 -36.86 -1.58 -19.48
CA ARG A 591 -36.36 -2.96 -19.37
C ARG A 591 -36.88 -3.68 -18.14
N CYS A 592 -38.14 -3.46 -17.79
CA CYS A 592 -38.82 -4.06 -16.64
C CYS A 592 -39.56 -5.38 -16.96
N ASP A 593 -39.42 -5.88 -18.20
CA ASP A 593 -40.14 -7.05 -18.73
C ASP A 593 -41.66 -6.97 -18.47
N LEU A 594 -42.22 -5.77 -18.66
CA LEU A 594 -43.65 -5.54 -18.52
C LEU A 594 -44.38 -6.04 -19.76
N GLU A 595 -45.28 -7.00 -19.58
CA GLU A 595 -46.16 -7.51 -20.66
C GLU A 595 -47.42 -6.65 -20.86
N ARG A 596 -47.84 -5.94 -19.80
CA ARG A 596 -49.02 -5.06 -19.75
C ARG A 596 -48.75 -3.81 -18.93
N ILE A 597 -49.55 -2.76 -19.15
CA ILE A 597 -49.45 -1.53 -18.36
C ILE A 597 -50.07 -1.76 -16.97
N PRO A 598 -49.32 -1.56 -15.88
CA PRO A 598 -49.81 -1.79 -14.52
C PRO A 598 -50.95 -0.86 -14.12
N HIS A 599 -52.06 -1.40 -13.61
CA HIS A 599 -53.22 -0.61 -13.18
C HIS A 599 -52.92 0.45 -12.11
N ALA A 600 -51.85 0.25 -11.33
CA ALA A 600 -51.43 1.19 -10.30
C ALA A 600 -50.99 2.56 -10.86
N ILE A 601 -50.51 2.61 -12.10
CA ILE A 601 -50.09 3.87 -12.75
C ILE A 601 -51.29 4.82 -12.90
N PHE A 602 -52.51 4.30 -13.05
CA PHE A 602 -53.72 5.12 -13.24
C PHE A 602 -54.16 5.89 -11.98
N SER A 603 -53.57 5.57 -10.82
CA SER A 603 -53.77 6.34 -9.59
C SER A 603 -52.89 7.60 -9.52
N LEU A 604 -51.94 7.78 -10.44
CA LEU A 604 -50.97 8.88 -10.45
C LEU A 604 -51.55 10.14 -11.12
N THR A 605 -52.47 10.83 -10.43
CA THR A 605 -53.22 11.96 -11.02
C THR A 605 -52.35 13.17 -11.41
N SER A 606 -51.13 13.27 -10.88
CA SER A 606 -50.19 14.36 -11.17
C SER A 606 -49.27 14.09 -12.36
N LEU A 607 -49.31 12.88 -12.92
CA LEU A 607 -48.37 12.42 -13.93
C LEU A 607 -48.49 13.22 -15.23
N GLN A 608 -47.35 13.72 -15.71
CA GLN A 608 -47.20 14.49 -16.94
C GLN A 608 -46.43 13.72 -18.00
N GLU A 609 -45.45 12.91 -17.59
CA GLU A 609 -44.65 12.09 -18.49
C GLU A 609 -44.62 10.63 -18.02
N LEU A 610 -44.95 9.72 -18.94
CA LEU A 610 -44.89 8.28 -18.74
C LEU A 610 -44.01 7.65 -19.83
N ASP A 611 -42.91 7.03 -19.41
CA ASP A 611 -41.99 6.29 -20.27
C ASP A 611 -42.00 4.80 -19.90
N LEU A 612 -42.47 3.97 -20.82
CA LEU A 612 -42.47 2.50 -20.70
C LEU A 612 -41.69 1.84 -21.86
N LYS A 613 -40.63 2.50 -22.36
CA LYS A 613 -39.81 1.97 -23.44
C LYS A 613 -39.08 0.67 -23.10
N GLU A 614 -38.72 -0.08 -24.13
CA GLU A 614 -37.92 -1.31 -24.02
C GLU A 614 -38.53 -2.32 -23.04
N ASN A 615 -39.85 -2.51 -23.11
CA ASN A 615 -40.58 -3.55 -22.40
C ASN A 615 -41.17 -4.56 -23.40
N ASN A 616 -41.97 -5.50 -22.91
CA ASN A 616 -42.61 -6.55 -23.71
C ASN A 616 -44.12 -6.31 -23.88
N LEU A 617 -44.55 -5.04 -23.94
CA LEU A 617 -45.96 -4.67 -24.06
C LEU A 617 -46.49 -5.11 -25.43
N ARG A 618 -47.49 -6.01 -25.45
CA ARG A 618 -48.13 -6.49 -26.69
C ARG A 618 -49.44 -5.78 -27.01
N SER A 619 -50.12 -5.31 -25.97
CA SER A 619 -51.39 -4.58 -26.04
C SER A 619 -51.38 -3.42 -25.05
N ILE A 620 -52.21 -2.41 -25.32
CA ILE A 620 -52.40 -1.24 -24.47
C ILE A 620 -53.90 -0.98 -24.21
N GLU A 621 -54.70 -2.05 -24.10
CA GLU A 621 -56.16 -1.94 -23.83
C GLU A 621 -56.47 -1.21 -22.52
N GLU A 622 -55.53 -1.25 -21.59
CA GLU A 622 -55.58 -0.51 -20.32
C GLU A 622 -55.63 1.02 -20.53
N ILE A 623 -55.44 1.52 -21.75
CA ILE A 623 -55.61 2.95 -22.08
C ILE A 623 -57.00 3.49 -21.75
N LEU A 624 -58.01 2.63 -21.65
CA LEU A 624 -59.34 3.02 -21.17
C LEU A 624 -59.26 3.75 -19.82
N SER A 625 -58.35 3.33 -18.94
CA SER A 625 -58.13 3.90 -17.61
C SER A 625 -57.28 5.17 -17.62
N PHE A 626 -56.64 5.54 -18.73
CA PHE A 626 -55.86 6.78 -18.81
C PHE A 626 -56.73 8.05 -18.74
N GLN A 627 -58.06 7.92 -18.81
CA GLN A 627 -58.98 9.02 -18.50
C GLN A 627 -58.75 9.67 -17.12
N HIS A 628 -58.10 8.94 -16.21
CA HIS A 628 -57.73 9.43 -14.88
C HIS A 628 -56.44 10.28 -14.90
N LEU A 629 -55.60 10.13 -15.92
CA LEU A 629 -54.32 10.83 -16.09
C LEU A 629 -54.49 12.14 -16.89
N ARG A 630 -55.30 13.07 -16.37
CA ARG A 630 -55.69 14.31 -17.09
C ARG A 630 -54.54 15.26 -17.41
N LYS A 631 -53.42 15.14 -16.69
CA LYS A 631 -52.22 15.98 -16.87
C LYS A 631 -51.17 15.35 -17.78
N LEU A 632 -51.42 14.17 -18.35
CA LEU A 632 -50.43 13.47 -19.19
C LEU A 632 -50.19 14.25 -20.49
N ILE A 633 -48.96 14.72 -20.67
CA ILE A 633 -48.49 15.51 -21.81
C ILE A 633 -47.62 14.64 -22.73
N CYS A 634 -46.88 13.69 -22.18
CA CYS A 634 -45.91 12.88 -22.89
C CYS A 634 -46.09 11.39 -22.58
N LEU A 635 -46.26 10.58 -23.63
CA LEU A 635 -46.37 9.13 -23.53
C LEU A 635 -45.36 8.47 -24.47
N LYS A 636 -44.41 7.71 -23.90
CA LYS A 636 -43.37 6.99 -24.64
C LYS A 636 -43.57 5.48 -24.49
N LEU A 637 -43.81 4.81 -25.61
CA LEU A 637 -44.08 3.37 -25.70
C LEU A 637 -43.23 2.70 -26.79
N TRP A 638 -42.09 3.30 -27.16
CA TRP A 638 -41.23 2.77 -28.22
C TRP A 638 -40.49 1.49 -27.79
N HIS A 639 -39.97 0.72 -28.75
CA HIS A 639 -39.28 -0.56 -28.50
C HIS A 639 -40.12 -1.53 -27.66
N ASN A 640 -41.35 -1.80 -28.11
CA ASN A 640 -42.27 -2.76 -27.51
C ASN A 640 -42.81 -3.71 -28.59
N GLY A 641 -43.81 -4.53 -28.26
CA GLY A 641 -44.47 -5.46 -29.20
C GLY A 641 -45.91 -5.07 -29.54
N ILE A 642 -46.27 -3.79 -29.47
CA ILE A 642 -47.66 -3.32 -29.58
C ILE A 642 -48.18 -3.55 -30.99
N MET A 643 -49.32 -4.25 -31.11
CA MET A 643 -49.90 -4.64 -32.41
C MET A 643 -50.93 -3.64 -32.95
N TYR A 644 -51.63 -2.91 -32.07
CA TYR A 644 -52.62 -1.90 -32.46
C TYR A 644 -52.80 -0.84 -31.38
N ILE A 645 -53.29 0.33 -31.78
CA ILE A 645 -53.68 1.42 -30.88
C ILE A 645 -55.21 1.35 -30.69
N PRO A 646 -55.73 1.26 -29.46
CA PRO A 646 -57.16 1.21 -29.21
C PRO A 646 -57.83 2.58 -29.38
N GLU A 647 -59.12 2.58 -29.73
CA GLU A 647 -59.91 3.80 -29.99
C GLU A 647 -60.01 4.76 -28.80
N HIS A 648 -59.81 4.25 -27.59
CA HIS A 648 -59.85 5.02 -26.35
C HIS A 648 -58.69 6.01 -26.19
N ILE A 649 -57.66 5.97 -27.05
CA ILE A 649 -56.54 6.92 -27.06
C ILE A 649 -57.01 8.38 -27.11
N LYS A 650 -58.16 8.67 -27.76
CA LYS A 650 -58.77 10.01 -27.83
C LYS A 650 -59.08 10.65 -26.48
N LYS A 651 -59.20 9.85 -25.41
CA LYS A 651 -59.43 10.36 -24.05
C LYS A 651 -58.22 11.13 -23.51
N LEU A 652 -57.03 10.96 -24.10
CA LEU A 652 -55.80 11.68 -23.76
C LEU A 652 -55.75 13.07 -24.41
N SER A 653 -56.71 13.92 -24.09
CA SER A 653 -56.85 15.26 -24.70
C SER A 653 -55.74 16.26 -24.34
N SER A 654 -54.96 15.99 -23.29
CA SER A 654 -53.81 16.81 -22.88
C SER A 654 -52.49 16.42 -23.56
N LEU A 655 -52.48 15.34 -24.35
CA LEU A 655 -51.26 14.76 -24.89
C LEU A 655 -50.66 15.65 -25.99
N GLU A 656 -49.39 15.99 -25.84
CA GLU A 656 -48.63 16.77 -26.82
C GLU A 656 -47.55 15.94 -27.52
N ARG A 657 -47.03 14.90 -26.86
CA ARG A 657 -45.94 14.06 -27.37
C ARG A 657 -46.29 12.58 -27.24
N LEU A 658 -46.24 11.86 -28.35
CA LEU A 658 -46.56 10.45 -28.42
C LEU A 658 -45.52 9.69 -29.23
N TYR A 659 -44.95 8.65 -28.64
CA TYR A 659 -43.94 7.83 -29.27
C TYR A 659 -44.32 6.35 -29.27
N PHE A 660 -44.36 5.78 -30.46
CA PHE A 660 -44.71 4.39 -30.74
C PHE A 660 -43.70 3.72 -31.66
N SER A 661 -42.49 4.27 -31.80
CA SER A 661 -41.49 3.73 -32.69
C SER A 661 -41.03 2.32 -32.30
N HIS A 662 -40.62 1.51 -33.28
CA HIS A 662 -40.22 0.11 -33.06
C HIS A 662 -41.30 -0.71 -32.33
N ASN A 663 -42.49 -0.78 -32.94
CA ASN A 663 -43.59 -1.65 -32.52
C ASN A 663 -44.06 -2.48 -33.73
N LYS A 664 -45.24 -3.11 -33.66
CA LYS A 664 -45.82 -3.96 -34.72
C LYS A 664 -47.20 -3.46 -35.15
N ILE A 665 -47.38 -2.14 -35.18
CA ILE A 665 -48.68 -1.53 -35.47
C ILE A 665 -48.96 -1.63 -36.97
N GLU A 666 -50.06 -2.27 -37.34
CA GLU A 666 -50.49 -2.39 -38.76
C GLU A 666 -51.52 -1.32 -39.17
N ILE A 667 -52.43 -0.98 -38.25
CA ILE A 667 -53.58 -0.10 -38.52
C ILE A 667 -53.61 1.04 -37.50
N LEU A 668 -53.73 2.27 -37.99
CA LEU A 668 -53.94 3.46 -37.16
C LEU A 668 -55.45 3.73 -37.00
N PRO A 669 -55.97 3.87 -35.78
CA PRO A 669 -57.36 4.26 -35.58
C PRO A 669 -57.55 5.75 -35.89
N SER A 670 -58.66 6.12 -36.55
CA SER A 670 -59.03 7.53 -36.78
C SER A 670 -59.09 8.34 -35.49
N HIS A 671 -59.46 7.68 -34.38
CA HIS A 671 -59.50 8.24 -33.04
C HIS A 671 -58.16 8.78 -32.50
N LEU A 672 -57.01 8.32 -33.00
CA LEU A 672 -55.69 8.85 -32.64
C LEU A 672 -55.58 10.36 -32.97
N PHE A 673 -56.17 10.76 -34.10
CA PHE A 673 -56.08 12.12 -34.61
C PHE A 673 -57.06 13.09 -33.94
N LEU A 674 -57.87 12.61 -33.00
CA LEU A 674 -58.70 13.44 -32.13
C LEU A 674 -57.93 14.04 -30.95
N CYS A 675 -56.67 13.62 -30.73
CA CYS A 675 -55.76 14.23 -29.76
C CYS A 675 -55.23 15.59 -30.28
N ASN A 676 -56.10 16.60 -30.34
CA ASN A 676 -55.86 17.89 -31.01
C ASN A 676 -54.65 18.72 -30.51
N LYS A 677 -54.14 18.44 -29.30
CA LYS A 677 -52.93 19.07 -28.76
C LYS A 677 -51.63 18.41 -29.20
N LEU A 678 -51.69 17.30 -29.94
CA LEU A 678 -50.50 16.55 -30.34
C LEU A 678 -49.60 17.42 -31.24
N ARG A 679 -48.35 17.56 -30.82
CA ARG A 679 -47.30 18.31 -31.52
C ARG A 679 -46.22 17.38 -32.07
N TYR A 680 -46.00 16.25 -31.40
CA TYR A 680 -44.98 15.28 -31.77
C TYR A 680 -45.59 13.88 -31.83
N LEU A 681 -45.52 13.25 -32.99
CA LEU A 681 -45.97 11.88 -33.21
C LEU A 681 -44.91 11.09 -33.96
N ASP A 682 -44.36 10.06 -33.30
CA ASP A 682 -43.42 9.12 -33.90
C ASP A 682 -44.01 7.71 -33.94
N LEU A 683 -44.20 7.22 -35.16
CA LEU A 683 -44.72 5.90 -35.53
C LEU A 683 -43.71 5.14 -36.41
N SER A 684 -42.44 5.54 -36.39
CA SER A 684 -41.39 4.89 -37.20
C SER A 684 -41.17 3.43 -36.83
N HIS A 685 -40.67 2.61 -37.75
CA HIS A 685 -40.39 1.19 -37.52
C HIS A 685 -41.64 0.42 -37.02
N ASN A 686 -42.70 0.47 -37.80
CA ASN A 686 -43.94 -0.30 -37.61
C ASN A 686 -44.33 -0.96 -38.94
N ASP A 687 -45.53 -1.54 -39.01
CA ASP A 687 -46.08 -2.22 -40.19
C ASP A 687 -47.27 -1.47 -40.81
N ILE A 688 -47.32 -0.13 -40.63
CA ILE A 688 -48.47 0.70 -40.99
C ILE A 688 -48.63 0.75 -42.52
N ARG A 689 -49.84 0.48 -43.01
CA ARG A 689 -50.16 0.45 -44.46
C ARG A 689 -50.84 1.71 -44.99
N PHE A 690 -51.62 2.38 -44.15
CA PHE A 690 -52.30 3.63 -44.51
C PHE A 690 -52.41 4.57 -43.32
N ILE A 691 -52.50 5.87 -43.61
CA ILE A 691 -52.79 6.92 -42.62
C ILE A 691 -54.23 7.38 -42.83
N PRO A 692 -55.09 7.36 -41.81
CA PRO A 692 -56.45 7.87 -41.91
C PRO A 692 -56.51 9.38 -42.25
N PRO A 693 -57.50 9.83 -43.04
CA PRO A 693 -57.64 11.25 -43.44
C PRO A 693 -57.86 12.19 -42.25
N GLU A 694 -58.30 11.68 -41.10
CA GLU A 694 -58.48 12.46 -39.88
C GLU A 694 -57.17 13.07 -39.36
N ILE A 695 -56.00 12.68 -39.87
CA ILE A 695 -54.72 13.35 -39.57
C ILE A 695 -54.76 14.86 -39.77
N GLY A 696 -55.55 15.35 -40.74
CA GLY A 696 -55.74 16.78 -40.99
C GLY A 696 -56.37 17.54 -39.82
N VAL A 697 -56.97 16.84 -38.85
CA VAL A 697 -57.51 17.43 -37.60
C VAL A 697 -56.38 17.89 -36.66
N LEU A 698 -55.18 17.31 -36.75
CA LEU A 698 -54.04 17.65 -35.90
C LEU A 698 -53.36 18.97 -36.31
N GLN A 699 -54.06 20.08 -36.13
CA GLN A 699 -53.58 21.44 -36.47
C GLN A 699 -52.38 21.91 -35.62
N SER A 700 -52.08 21.22 -34.52
CA SER A 700 -50.94 21.50 -33.64
C SER A 700 -49.67 20.71 -34.00
N LEU A 701 -49.75 19.77 -34.94
CA LEU A 701 -48.67 18.83 -35.25
C LEU A 701 -47.46 19.57 -35.85
N GLN A 702 -46.27 19.31 -35.29
CA GLN A 702 -45.00 19.91 -35.69
C GLN A 702 -44.00 18.86 -36.16
N TYR A 703 -44.01 17.68 -35.55
CA TYR A 703 -43.17 16.55 -35.92
C TYR A 703 -44.03 15.33 -36.19
N PHE A 704 -43.89 14.75 -37.37
CA PHE A 704 -44.53 13.51 -37.76
C PHE A 704 -43.53 12.57 -38.42
N SER A 705 -43.41 11.37 -37.89
CA SER A 705 -42.48 10.35 -38.37
C SER A 705 -43.19 9.02 -38.55
N VAL A 706 -43.13 8.49 -39.78
CA VAL A 706 -43.61 7.17 -40.18
C VAL A 706 -42.54 6.43 -40.99
N THR A 707 -41.26 6.74 -40.75
CA THR A 707 -40.13 6.10 -41.42
C THR A 707 -40.11 4.58 -41.17
N CYS A 708 -39.69 3.77 -42.14
CA CYS A 708 -39.68 2.30 -42.03
C CYS A 708 -41.09 1.73 -41.72
N ASN A 709 -42.05 2.00 -42.60
CA ASN A 709 -43.39 1.40 -42.57
C ASN A 709 -43.71 0.80 -43.96
N LYS A 710 -44.97 0.46 -44.22
CA LYS A 710 -45.46 -0.14 -45.47
C LYS A 710 -46.47 0.76 -46.17
N LEU A 711 -46.28 2.08 -46.09
CA LEU A 711 -47.20 3.05 -46.69
C LEU A 711 -47.06 3.05 -48.21
N GLU A 712 -48.19 2.91 -48.92
CA GLU A 712 -48.26 3.02 -50.38
C GLU A 712 -48.68 4.43 -50.84
N ASN A 713 -49.56 5.09 -50.08
CA ASN A 713 -50.08 6.41 -50.38
C ASN A 713 -50.19 7.26 -49.11
N LEU A 714 -50.18 8.59 -49.27
CA LEU A 714 -50.46 9.55 -48.21
C LEU A 714 -51.83 10.20 -48.43
N PRO A 715 -52.64 10.40 -47.37
CA PRO A 715 -53.87 11.18 -47.48
C PRO A 715 -53.55 12.65 -47.73
N ASP A 716 -54.33 13.31 -48.58
CA ASP A 716 -54.17 14.74 -48.87
C ASP A 716 -54.36 15.61 -47.62
N GLU A 717 -55.14 15.13 -46.66
CA GLU A 717 -55.42 15.79 -45.40
C GLU A 717 -54.17 15.96 -44.51
N LEU A 718 -53.12 15.13 -44.69
CA LEU A 718 -51.84 15.31 -43.98
C LEU A 718 -51.25 16.70 -44.21
N PHE A 719 -51.42 17.25 -45.42
CA PHE A 719 -50.88 18.55 -45.79
C PHE A 719 -51.69 19.72 -45.23
N PHE A 720 -52.83 19.46 -44.57
CA PHE A 720 -53.59 20.48 -43.84
C PHE A 720 -53.00 20.78 -42.45
N CYS A 721 -52.00 20.02 -41.99
CA CYS A 721 -51.26 20.27 -40.76
C CYS A 721 -50.27 21.45 -40.91
N LYS A 722 -50.76 22.69 -41.01
CA LYS A 722 -49.95 23.89 -41.35
C LYS A 722 -48.76 24.18 -40.42
N LYS A 723 -48.74 23.62 -39.20
CA LYS A 723 -47.65 23.78 -38.23
C LYS A 723 -46.51 22.75 -38.38
N LEU A 724 -46.62 21.83 -39.33
CA LEU A 724 -45.65 20.75 -39.52
C LEU A 724 -44.29 21.31 -39.95
N LYS A 725 -43.26 21.00 -39.17
CA LYS A 725 -41.86 21.40 -39.41
C LYS A 725 -41.02 20.22 -39.87
N THR A 726 -41.27 19.05 -39.32
CA THR A 726 -40.54 17.82 -39.62
C THR A 726 -41.51 16.74 -40.07
N LEU A 727 -41.32 16.27 -41.30
CA LEU A 727 -42.06 15.16 -41.88
C LEU A 727 -41.07 14.09 -42.33
N LYS A 728 -41.12 12.92 -41.68
CA LYS A 728 -40.27 11.78 -42.03
C LYS A 728 -41.08 10.62 -42.58
N LEU A 729 -40.82 10.28 -43.84
CA LEU A 729 -41.53 9.30 -44.65
C LEU A 729 -40.58 8.24 -45.25
N GLY A 730 -39.31 8.24 -44.89
CA GLY A 730 -38.30 7.39 -45.51
C GLY A 730 -38.59 5.90 -45.36
N LYS A 731 -38.06 5.07 -46.26
CA LYS A 731 -38.21 3.60 -46.23
C LYS A 731 -39.67 3.15 -46.14
N ASN A 732 -40.50 3.63 -47.07
CA ASN A 732 -41.87 3.18 -47.30
C ASN A 732 -42.00 2.73 -48.77
N SER A 733 -43.22 2.54 -49.26
CA SER A 733 -43.52 2.16 -50.65
C SER A 733 -44.27 3.27 -51.40
N LEU A 734 -44.01 4.54 -51.05
CA LEU A 734 -44.68 5.69 -51.68
C LEU A 734 -44.19 5.89 -53.11
N SER A 735 -45.12 6.07 -54.04
CA SER A 735 -44.83 6.31 -55.46
C SER A 735 -45.05 7.77 -55.89
N ILE A 736 -46.00 8.46 -55.25
CA ILE A 736 -46.39 9.83 -55.60
C ILE A 736 -46.44 10.71 -54.35
N LEU A 737 -45.86 11.90 -54.44
CA LEU A 737 -46.02 12.95 -53.42
C LEU A 737 -47.04 13.97 -53.92
N SER A 738 -48.12 14.18 -53.15
CA SER A 738 -49.19 15.11 -53.53
C SER A 738 -48.68 16.55 -53.65
N PRO A 739 -49.10 17.32 -54.68
CA PRO A 739 -48.74 18.74 -54.84
C PRO A 739 -49.23 19.63 -53.68
N LYS A 740 -50.16 19.13 -52.86
CA LYS A 740 -50.63 19.79 -51.64
C LYS A 740 -49.54 19.96 -50.57
N ILE A 741 -48.37 19.34 -50.74
CA ILE A 741 -47.17 19.60 -49.90
C ILE A 741 -46.86 21.10 -49.77
N SER A 742 -47.17 21.90 -50.80
CA SER A 742 -47.06 23.37 -50.80
C SER A 742 -47.79 24.07 -49.65
N TYR A 743 -48.81 23.44 -49.05
CA TYR A 743 -49.53 24.00 -47.91
C TYR A 743 -48.71 23.99 -46.61
N LEU A 744 -47.63 23.20 -46.55
CA LEU A 744 -46.73 23.12 -45.41
C LEU A 744 -45.61 24.17 -45.51
N THR A 745 -45.97 25.45 -45.36
CA THR A 745 -45.02 26.57 -45.49
C THR A 745 -43.96 26.62 -44.39
N LEU A 746 -44.21 25.98 -43.25
CA LEU A 746 -43.30 25.89 -42.09
C LEU A 746 -42.39 24.64 -42.12
N LEU A 747 -42.46 23.82 -43.17
CA LEU A 747 -41.69 22.58 -43.28
C LEU A 747 -40.20 22.91 -43.44
N THR A 748 -39.37 22.43 -42.51
CA THR A 748 -37.91 22.62 -42.52
C THR A 748 -37.17 21.32 -42.81
N HIS A 749 -37.78 20.17 -42.54
CA HIS A 749 -37.16 18.86 -42.71
C HIS A 749 -38.15 17.87 -43.32
N LEU A 750 -37.78 17.30 -44.47
CA LEU A 750 -38.56 16.33 -45.21
C LEU A 750 -37.67 15.14 -45.60
N GLU A 751 -37.98 13.96 -45.06
CA GLU A 751 -37.26 12.73 -45.37
C GLU A 751 -38.12 11.81 -46.27
N LEU A 752 -37.67 11.59 -47.51
CA LEU A 752 -38.34 10.77 -48.53
C LEU A 752 -37.50 9.57 -48.97
N LYS A 753 -36.23 9.49 -48.55
CA LYS A 753 -35.28 8.47 -48.99
C LYS A 753 -35.79 7.03 -48.76
N GLY A 754 -35.58 6.14 -49.72
CA GLY A 754 -35.97 4.74 -49.67
C GLY A 754 -37.44 4.50 -50.01
N ASN A 755 -38.03 5.34 -50.86
CA ASN A 755 -39.37 5.16 -51.44
C ASN A 755 -39.27 4.83 -52.93
N HIS A 756 -40.40 4.78 -53.63
CA HIS A 756 -40.51 4.48 -55.06
C HIS A 756 -40.95 5.70 -55.89
N PHE A 757 -40.56 6.91 -55.49
CA PHE A 757 -40.86 8.13 -56.24
C PHE A 757 -40.14 8.13 -57.60
N GLU A 758 -40.86 8.49 -58.67
CA GLU A 758 -40.26 8.72 -59.99
C GLU A 758 -39.86 10.20 -60.18
N PHE A 759 -40.69 11.11 -59.66
CA PHE A 759 -40.47 12.55 -59.72
C PHE A 759 -40.96 13.23 -58.45
N LEU A 760 -40.42 14.41 -58.16
CA LEU A 760 -40.90 15.28 -57.08
C LEU A 760 -41.77 16.41 -57.65
N PRO A 761 -42.88 16.78 -56.97
CA PRO A 761 -43.75 17.89 -57.40
C PRO A 761 -42.99 19.23 -57.34
N GLN A 762 -43.16 20.07 -58.37
CA GLN A 762 -42.56 21.42 -58.42
C GLN A 762 -43.04 22.31 -57.26
N GLU A 763 -44.22 22.02 -56.71
CA GLU A 763 -44.86 22.68 -55.58
C GLU A 763 -44.04 22.61 -54.29
N LEU A 764 -43.02 21.74 -54.21
CA LEU A 764 -42.01 21.75 -53.15
C LEU A 764 -41.26 23.08 -53.04
N GLY A 765 -41.12 23.83 -54.14
CA GLY A 765 -40.53 25.16 -54.14
C GLY A 765 -41.32 26.20 -53.34
N CYS A 766 -42.62 25.95 -53.12
CA CYS A 766 -43.47 26.82 -52.29
C CYS A 766 -43.21 26.66 -50.78
N CYS A 767 -42.52 25.60 -50.35
CA CYS A 767 -42.11 25.40 -48.97
C CYS A 767 -40.89 26.29 -48.65
N CYS A 768 -41.10 27.59 -48.45
CA CYS A 768 -40.02 28.58 -48.25
C CYS A 768 -39.07 28.27 -47.09
N ALA A 769 -39.50 27.50 -46.09
CA ALA A 769 -38.68 27.10 -44.95
C ALA A 769 -37.81 25.85 -45.22
N LEU A 770 -38.06 25.12 -46.31
CA LEU A 770 -37.38 23.86 -46.64
C LEU A 770 -36.09 24.15 -47.42
N LYS A 771 -34.95 23.95 -46.74
CA LYS A 771 -33.62 24.08 -47.35
C LYS A 771 -33.14 22.75 -47.95
N ARG A 772 -32.12 22.80 -48.82
CA ARG A 772 -31.48 21.60 -49.36
C ARG A 772 -30.98 20.62 -48.28
N SER A 773 -30.50 21.13 -47.14
CA SER A 773 -30.05 20.32 -46.00
C SER A 773 -31.19 19.62 -45.26
N GLY A 774 -32.41 20.16 -45.36
CA GLY A 774 -33.61 19.61 -44.77
C GLY A 774 -34.32 18.58 -45.65
N LEU A 775 -34.10 18.60 -46.96
CA LEU A 775 -34.66 17.65 -47.92
C LEU A 775 -33.74 16.42 -48.06
N ILE A 776 -34.14 15.31 -47.45
CA ILE A 776 -33.44 14.02 -47.52
C ILE A 776 -34.13 13.13 -48.56
N VAL A 777 -33.58 13.10 -49.77
CA VAL A 777 -34.05 12.32 -50.90
C VAL A 777 -32.85 11.79 -51.70
N GLU A 778 -33.06 10.79 -52.56
CA GLU A 778 -32.07 10.34 -53.53
C GLU A 778 -31.66 11.49 -54.46
N GLU A 779 -30.37 11.55 -54.80
CA GLU A 779 -29.82 12.66 -55.59
C GLU A 779 -30.43 12.71 -57.01
N ALA A 780 -30.69 11.56 -57.62
CA ALA A 780 -31.38 11.46 -58.91
C ALA A 780 -32.79 12.07 -58.87
N LEU A 781 -33.52 11.89 -57.76
CA LEU A 781 -34.86 12.46 -57.56
C LEU A 781 -34.81 13.98 -57.33
N PHE A 782 -33.79 14.46 -56.61
CA PHE A 782 -33.58 15.91 -56.45
C PHE A 782 -33.34 16.59 -57.80
N GLU A 783 -32.63 15.94 -58.72
CA GLU A 783 -32.40 16.47 -60.06
C GLU A 783 -33.67 16.57 -60.92
N THR A 784 -34.76 15.86 -60.59
CA THR A 784 -36.06 15.98 -61.30
C THR A 784 -36.79 17.30 -61.05
N LEU A 785 -36.43 18.05 -60.00
CA LEU A 785 -37.02 19.35 -59.71
C LEU A 785 -36.57 20.42 -60.71
N PRO A 786 -37.42 21.40 -61.07
CA PRO A 786 -37.05 22.52 -61.92
C PRO A 786 -35.80 23.27 -61.40
N SER A 787 -34.97 23.80 -62.30
CA SER A 787 -33.73 24.54 -61.96
C SER A 787 -33.98 25.65 -60.95
N ASP A 788 -35.06 26.40 -61.11
CA ASP A 788 -35.40 27.56 -60.29
C ASP A 788 -35.67 27.16 -58.83
N VAL A 789 -36.35 26.01 -58.63
CA VAL A 789 -36.64 25.45 -57.31
C VAL A 789 -35.36 24.93 -56.66
N ARG A 790 -34.51 24.23 -57.41
CA ARG A 790 -33.23 23.72 -56.90
C ARG A 790 -32.30 24.85 -56.48
N ASP A 791 -32.25 25.94 -57.24
CA ASP A 791 -31.44 27.11 -56.94
C ASP A 791 -31.99 27.89 -55.73
N GLN A 792 -33.31 28.01 -55.60
CA GLN A 792 -33.94 28.60 -54.42
C GLN A 792 -33.60 27.83 -53.14
N MET A 793 -33.65 26.49 -53.18
CA MET A 793 -33.29 25.63 -52.05
C MET A 793 -31.79 25.65 -51.70
N LYS A 794 -30.92 25.96 -52.67
CA LYS A 794 -29.45 26.10 -52.49
C LYS A 794 -29.04 27.49 -52.01
N LYS A 795 -29.71 28.56 -52.46
CA LYS A 795 -29.41 29.96 -52.10
C LYS A 795 -29.70 30.33 -50.65
N MET A 796 -30.57 29.58 -49.97
CA MET A 796 -30.90 29.78 -48.56
C MET A 796 -29.97 29.02 -47.59
N ALA A 797 -28.86 28.43 -48.07
CA ALA A 797 -27.90 27.68 -47.26
C ALA A 797 -27.24 28.52 -46.17
#